data_AF-A0A929YX24-F1
#
_entry.id   AF-A0A929YX24-F1
#
_cell.length_a   1.000
_cell.length_b   1.000
_cell.length_c   1.000
_cell.angle_alpha   90.00
_cell.angle_beta   90.00
_cell.angle_gamma   90.00
#
_symmetry.space_group_name_H-M   'P 1'
#
loop_
_entity.id
_entity.type
_entity.pdbx_description
1 polymer ?
#
loop_
_entity_poly.entity_id
_entity_poly.type
_entity_poly.pdbx_seq_one_letter_code
_entity_poly.pdbx_strand_id
1 'polypeptide(L)'
;VRAGNNSFTTSETTQHLSWAADNNTDAAKFTLGGANNAALLTNFYVTVTRSIAKPEPQQNVFVYDNSTQVTYRIPAITTTQNGTVLAVTDSRHTGMGDIGAGRIDLFISRSTDNGATWSTPDVLRDAANHAVAQGLGKDNNVNANSRRNAGYGDAAIVADRESGEVLLLSASGQVGFLASTRNTPIAVSRWYSQDNGTTWSQPQDITENIYSLFDGEGKSPLGKVESLFFGSGRLVQSHRVKVGSHYRVYGVILGRTTSPSTTHSNWVLYSDDFGKTWNVLGKGTIPAVPSGADEPKAEELPDGSVLVSSRVGGGRYYNIYRYTNTATGEGQWGSVAYSSLKKASSNACNGEVMIVPVKKRATGEKLYLALQSVPFGPSGRSNVGINYKPLSSPADFNTPADFAKNWEGTHEASKVGSAYSTMTWQQNNTLGFLFEEETFRTAGQGGYTIVYKNYSIEQITDSTYTYAPDTNWEVADSIRTQVVKQRAAEVKSGKYVGQYTPDAAAAAAAAAATYESAPSAAAYEQFNAQMEQLPKVEVDSKKLYRLRNEGYVAADGSNVLYLKAKVDGTAFEGDALEETDDAFFFALLPAGKPGEYVLYNEKTKKYLPKFGADNVTPALVTDEKNAGVFTLITRPDGRTSLVGVNFTGRKAVHMAREKKLVPWNIDSNASYWMLEVTDKLTGVKKAEGR
;
A
#
# COMPACT_ATOMS: atom_id res chain seq x y z
N VAL A 1 44.43 -17.58 -8.91
CA VAL A 1 43.25 -17.78 -8.02
C VAL A 1 43.52 -17.01 -6.73
N ARG A 2 42.57 -16.18 -6.26
CA ARG A 2 42.62 -15.57 -4.92
C ARG A 2 41.48 -16.11 -4.07
N ALA A 3 41.75 -16.45 -2.81
CA ALA A 3 40.77 -16.96 -1.85
C ALA A 3 41.09 -16.43 -0.44
N GLY A 4 40.29 -15.49 0.05
CA GLY A 4 40.64 -14.70 1.25
C GLY A 4 41.98 -13.97 1.05
N ASN A 5 42.88 -14.10 2.03
CA ASN A 5 44.25 -13.57 1.96
C ASN A 5 45.24 -14.50 1.22
N ASN A 6 44.77 -15.64 0.70
CA ASN A 6 45.61 -16.58 -0.03
C ASN A 6 45.59 -16.30 -1.54
N SER A 7 46.75 -16.44 -2.19
CA SER A 7 46.90 -16.31 -3.64
C SER A 7 47.63 -17.51 -4.21
N PHE A 8 47.10 -18.08 -5.29
CA PHE A 8 47.62 -19.27 -5.95
C PHE A 8 47.79 -19.00 -7.45
N THR A 9 48.91 -19.42 -8.04
CA THR A 9 49.17 -19.33 -9.49
C THR A 9 48.79 -20.66 -10.16
N THR A 10 47.92 -20.60 -11.17
CA THR A 10 47.47 -21.77 -11.93
C THR A 10 48.60 -22.33 -12.79
N SER A 11 48.64 -23.66 -12.96
CA SER A 11 49.63 -24.41 -13.75
C SER A 11 48.94 -25.44 -14.65
N GLU A 12 49.65 -25.97 -15.65
CA GLU A 12 49.21 -27.11 -16.48
C GLU A 12 49.24 -28.45 -15.73
N THR A 13 50.03 -28.53 -14.65
CA THR A 13 50.03 -29.68 -13.74
C THR A 13 48.92 -29.55 -12.71
N THR A 14 48.23 -30.65 -12.39
CA THR A 14 47.22 -30.68 -11.31
C THR A 14 47.78 -30.10 -10.01
N GLN A 15 47.04 -29.15 -9.43
CA GLN A 15 47.35 -28.52 -8.14
C GLN A 15 46.23 -28.83 -7.14
N HIS A 16 46.59 -29.12 -5.90
CA HIS A 16 45.65 -29.29 -4.80
C HIS A 16 45.68 -28.04 -3.91
N LEU A 17 44.51 -27.42 -3.72
CA LEU A 17 44.35 -26.20 -2.94
C LEU A 17 43.44 -26.48 -1.76
N SER A 18 43.85 -26.05 -0.57
CA SER A 18 43.01 -26.07 0.63
C SER A 18 43.23 -24.78 1.41
N TRP A 19 42.14 -24.20 1.90
CA TRP A 19 42.18 -23.05 2.78
C TRP A 19 40.95 -23.08 3.69
N ALA A 20 41.04 -22.46 4.85
CA ALA A 20 39.89 -22.12 5.67
C ALA A 20 39.52 -20.66 5.38
N ALA A 21 38.22 -20.39 5.20
CA ALA A 21 37.74 -19.02 5.25
C ALA A 21 37.91 -18.47 6.68
N ASP A 22 38.10 -17.15 6.82
CA ASP A 22 38.04 -16.53 8.15
C ASP A 22 36.66 -16.86 8.75
N ASN A 23 36.63 -17.27 10.02
CA ASN A 23 35.44 -17.82 10.74
C ASN A 23 34.20 -16.89 10.79
N ASN A 24 34.24 -15.75 10.10
CA ASN A 24 33.23 -14.70 10.11
C ASN A 24 32.48 -14.53 8.78
N THR A 25 32.73 -15.37 7.76
CA THR A 25 32.00 -15.29 6.48
C THR A 25 31.12 -16.52 6.24
N ASP A 26 29.87 -16.30 5.82
CA ASP A 26 28.89 -17.34 5.45
C ASP A 26 29.01 -17.80 3.98
N ALA A 27 30.03 -17.33 3.26
CA ALA A 27 30.31 -17.70 1.88
C ALA A 27 31.82 -17.86 1.65
N ALA A 28 32.21 -18.91 0.92
CA ALA A 28 33.55 -19.05 0.35
C ALA A 28 33.57 -18.42 -1.04
N LYS A 29 34.29 -17.30 -1.20
CA LYS A 29 34.50 -16.65 -2.51
C LYS A 29 35.93 -16.90 -3.00
N PHE A 30 36.06 -17.20 -4.30
CA PHE A 30 37.35 -17.19 -4.98
C PHE A 30 37.25 -16.42 -6.29
N THR A 31 38.34 -15.78 -6.68
CA THR A 31 38.42 -15.01 -7.93
C THR A 31 39.50 -15.60 -8.82
N LEU A 32 39.13 -15.88 -10.06
CA LEU A 32 40.07 -16.17 -11.15
C LEU A 32 40.37 -14.86 -11.88
N GLY A 33 41.65 -14.56 -12.07
CA GLY A 33 42.12 -13.40 -12.81
C GLY A 33 43.40 -13.74 -13.55
N GLY A 34 43.61 -13.12 -14.72
CA GLY A 34 44.72 -13.43 -15.62
C GLY A 34 44.25 -13.59 -17.07
N ALA A 35 45.09 -14.21 -17.90
CA ALA A 35 44.76 -14.52 -19.30
C ALA A 35 43.52 -15.43 -19.40
N ASN A 36 42.76 -15.30 -20.49
CA ASN A 36 41.50 -16.02 -20.73
C ASN A 36 41.73 -17.50 -21.11
N ASN A 37 42.26 -18.29 -20.17
CA ASN A 37 42.47 -19.73 -20.31
C ASN A 37 41.41 -20.49 -19.51
N ALA A 38 40.98 -21.65 -20.01
CA ALA A 38 40.07 -22.53 -19.28
C ALA A 38 40.77 -23.14 -18.06
N ALA A 39 40.10 -23.14 -16.90
CA ALA A 39 40.55 -23.81 -15.68
C ALA A 39 39.60 -24.96 -15.34
N LEU A 40 40.12 -26.18 -15.23
CA LEU A 40 39.33 -27.35 -14.83
C LEU A 40 39.39 -27.51 -13.30
N LEU A 41 38.23 -27.51 -12.65
CA LEU A 41 38.09 -27.75 -11.21
C LEU A 41 37.47 -29.13 -10.98
N THR A 42 38.18 -30.00 -10.27
CA THR A 42 37.71 -31.34 -9.90
C THR A 42 37.85 -31.55 -8.39
N ASN A 43 37.08 -32.47 -7.81
CA ASN A 43 37.16 -32.85 -6.40
C ASN A 43 37.01 -31.64 -5.43
N PHE A 44 36.04 -30.77 -5.71
CA PHE A 44 35.78 -29.58 -4.90
C PHE A 44 34.94 -29.94 -3.66
N TYR A 45 35.56 -29.86 -2.49
CA TYR A 45 34.91 -30.11 -1.21
C TYR A 45 34.77 -28.82 -0.41
N VAL A 46 33.59 -28.59 0.16
CA VAL A 46 33.32 -27.50 1.10
C VAL A 46 32.94 -28.11 2.44
N THR A 47 33.75 -27.86 3.46
CA THR A 47 33.38 -28.19 4.85
C THR A 47 32.62 -27.00 5.43
N VAL A 48 31.33 -27.19 5.68
CA VAL A 48 30.50 -26.24 6.43
C VAL A 48 30.44 -26.63 7.89
N THR A 49 30.68 -25.68 8.78
CA THR A 49 30.47 -25.83 10.23
C THR A 49 29.35 -24.89 10.67
N ARG A 50 28.61 -25.30 11.70
CA ARG A 50 27.59 -24.44 12.31
C ARG A 50 28.31 -23.31 13.04
N SER A 51 28.15 -22.08 12.56
CA SER A 51 28.59 -20.87 13.25
C SER A 51 27.39 -20.14 13.83
N ILE A 52 27.53 -19.59 15.02
CA ILE A 52 26.56 -18.61 15.54
C ILE A 52 26.94 -17.30 14.88
N ALA A 53 26.19 -16.90 13.86
CA ALA A 53 26.40 -15.60 13.23
C ALA A 53 26.29 -14.52 14.31
N LYS A 54 27.38 -13.79 14.55
CA LYS A 54 27.35 -12.65 15.47
C LYS A 54 26.35 -11.63 14.91
N PRO A 55 25.30 -11.26 15.66
CA PRO A 55 24.41 -10.19 15.24
C PRO A 55 25.21 -8.91 15.02
N GLU A 56 24.79 -8.08 14.07
CA GLU A 56 25.33 -6.73 13.98
C GLU A 56 25.10 -6.00 15.31
N PRO A 57 25.94 -5.00 15.67
CA PRO A 57 25.74 -4.21 16.87
C PRO A 57 24.29 -3.72 17.00
N GLN A 58 23.67 -3.99 18.13
CA GLN A 58 22.27 -3.66 18.40
C GLN A 58 22.06 -3.31 19.87
N GLN A 59 20.98 -2.58 20.15
CA GLN A 59 20.46 -2.35 21.49
C GLN A 59 19.19 -3.17 21.68
N ASN A 60 19.11 -3.94 22.76
CA ASN A 60 17.89 -4.65 23.14
C ASN A 60 17.07 -3.74 24.05
N VAL A 61 16.21 -2.92 23.45
CA VAL A 61 15.49 -1.84 24.14
C VAL A 61 14.47 -2.39 25.13
N PHE A 62 13.72 -3.41 24.72
CA PHE A 62 12.77 -4.13 25.57
C PHE A 62 13.12 -5.61 25.55
N VAL A 63 13.83 -6.07 26.60
CA VAL A 63 14.35 -7.44 26.69
C VAL A 63 13.24 -8.42 27.05
N TYR A 64 13.10 -9.48 26.27
CA TYR A 64 12.21 -10.60 26.58
C TYR A 64 12.99 -11.89 26.80
N ASP A 65 13.09 -12.30 28.05
CA ASP A 65 13.81 -13.49 28.51
C ASP A 65 12.99 -14.33 29.52
N ASN A 66 13.63 -15.26 30.23
CA ASN A 66 12.96 -16.13 31.20
C ASN A 66 12.51 -15.42 32.48
N SER A 67 13.05 -14.24 32.76
CA SER A 67 12.68 -13.41 33.92
C SER A 67 11.55 -12.43 33.61
N THR A 68 11.25 -12.23 32.33
CA THR A 68 10.27 -11.23 31.88
C THR A 68 8.83 -11.73 32.14
N GLN A 69 8.04 -10.94 32.88
CA GLN A 69 6.66 -11.29 33.27
C GLN A 69 5.59 -10.88 32.24
N VAL A 70 5.97 -10.06 31.28
CA VAL A 70 5.13 -9.56 30.20
C VAL A 70 5.72 -10.00 28.86
N THR A 71 4.96 -9.79 27.79
CA THR A 71 5.44 -10.04 26.43
C THR A 71 5.42 -8.75 25.64
N TYR A 72 6.49 -8.45 24.91
CA TYR A 72 6.60 -7.24 24.11
C TYR A 72 6.23 -7.49 22.65
N ARG A 73 5.46 -6.56 22.07
CA ARG A 73 4.98 -6.60 20.69
C ARG A 73 4.82 -5.17 20.14
N ILE A 74 4.72 -5.06 18.82
CA ILE A 74 4.28 -3.86 18.09
C ILE A 74 5.18 -2.64 18.34
N PRO A 75 6.37 -2.60 17.72
CA PRO A 75 7.28 -1.48 17.86
C PRO A 75 6.72 -0.22 17.18
N ALA A 76 6.79 0.91 17.88
CA ALA A 76 6.53 2.25 17.37
C ALA A 76 7.71 3.16 17.71
N ILE A 77 8.13 4.01 16.77
CA ILE A 77 9.32 4.85 16.94
C ILE A 77 9.14 6.23 16.34
N THR A 78 9.66 7.26 17.02
CA THR A 78 9.80 8.61 16.47
C THR A 78 11.06 9.29 16.99
N THR A 79 11.52 10.32 16.27
CA THR A 79 12.60 11.21 16.71
C THR A 79 12.02 12.59 16.91
N THR A 80 12.19 13.15 18.10
CA THR A 80 11.68 14.48 18.47
C THR A 80 12.58 15.60 17.95
N GLN A 81 12.06 16.85 17.99
CA GLN A 81 12.79 18.03 17.54
C GLN A 81 14.14 18.23 18.23
N ASN A 82 14.33 17.75 19.47
CA ASN A 82 15.61 17.87 20.16
C ASN A 82 16.56 16.66 19.94
N GLY A 83 16.20 15.74 19.04
CA GLY A 83 17.00 14.55 18.73
C GLY A 83 16.74 13.35 19.64
N THR A 84 15.85 13.48 20.63
CA THR A 84 15.47 12.33 21.46
C THR A 84 14.71 11.31 20.62
N VAL A 85 15.14 10.05 20.66
CA VAL A 85 14.45 8.92 20.04
C VAL A 85 13.53 8.29 21.08
N LEU A 86 12.26 8.10 20.71
CA LEU A 86 11.25 7.47 21.56
C LEU A 86 10.87 6.14 20.93
N ALA A 87 11.05 5.04 21.67
CA ALA A 87 10.58 3.71 21.31
C ALA A 87 9.40 3.33 22.20
N VAL A 88 8.31 2.88 21.60
CA VAL A 88 7.10 2.42 22.29
C VAL A 88 6.78 0.99 21.86
N THR A 89 6.24 0.20 22.79
CA THR A 89 5.83 -1.19 22.53
C THR A 89 4.60 -1.54 23.37
N ASP A 90 3.78 -2.48 22.89
CA ASP A 90 2.82 -3.18 23.73
C ASP A 90 3.56 -3.98 24.81
N SER A 91 3.19 -3.77 26.08
CA SER A 91 3.49 -4.69 27.18
C SER A 91 2.24 -5.52 27.46
N ARG A 92 2.22 -6.77 27.02
CA ARG A 92 1.03 -7.65 27.13
C ARG A 92 1.15 -8.55 28.35
N HIS A 93 0.21 -8.40 29.28
CA HIS A 93 0.22 -9.06 30.60
C HIS A 93 -0.51 -10.42 30.60
N THR A 94 -1.16 -10.78 29.48
CA THR A 94 -1.94 -12.02 29.34
C THR A 94 -1.41 -12.87 28.18
N GLY A 95 -0.09 -12.85 27.95
CA GLY A 95 0.57 -13.53 26.84
C GLY A 95 0.44 -12.78 25.51
N MET A 96 0.45 -13.50 24.38
CA MET A 96 0.45 -12.92 23.02
C MET A 96 -0.87 -12.32 22.55
N GLY A 97 -1.93 -12.36 23.35
CA GLY A 97 -3.26 -11.91 22.91
C GLY A 97 -3.24 -10.46 22.42
N ASP A 98 -3.95 -10.19 21.33
CA ASP A 98 -4.13 -8.83 20.80
C ASP A 98 -5.13 -8.02 21.67
N ILE A 99 -5.38 -6.77 21.29
CA ILE A 99 -6.40 -5.93 21.94
C ILE A 99 -7.72 -6.69 22.05
N GLY A 100 -8.34 -6.64 23.24
CA GLY A 100 -9.53 -7.40 23.61
C GLY A 100 -9.30 -8.75 24.28
N ALA A 101 -8.05 -9.26 24.30
CA ALA A 101 -7.70 -10.48 25.02
C ALA A 101 -7.52 -10.27 26.54
N GLY A 102 -6.93 -9.14 26.94
CA GLY A 102 -6.60 -8.87 28.34
C GLY A 102 -5.95 -7.49 28.53
N ARG A 103 -5.19 -7.34 29.61
CA ARG A 103 -4.46 -6.08 29.90
C ARG A 103 -3.26 -5.95 28.96
N ILE A 104 -3.22 -4.82 28.25
CA ILE A 104 -2.07 -4.36 27.47
C ILE A 104 -1.78 -2.93 27.91
N ASP A 105 -0.52 -2.67 28.23
CA ASP A 105 0.00 -1.35 28.56
C ASP A 105 0.88 -0.85 27.41
N LEU A 106 1.04 0.46 27.27
CA LEU A 106 2.07 1.02 26.38
C LEU A 106 3.31 1.36 27.20
N PHE A 107 4.41 0.69 26.90
CA PHE A 107 5.71 0.96 27.51
C PHE A 107 6.55 1.82 26.58
N ILE A 108 7.34 2.71 27.16
CA ILE A 108 8.24 3.63 26.45
C ILE A 108 9.67 3.49 26.97
N SER A 109 10.63 3.63 26.06
CA SER A 109 12.04 3.86 26.38
C SER A 109 12.57 5.01 25.51
N ARG A 110 13.50 5.79 26.06
CA ARG A 110 13.99 7.03 25.46
C ARG A 110 15.50 6.99 25.31
N SER A 111 16.00 7.48 24.19
CA SER A 111 17.42 7.70 23.95
C SER A 111 17.68 9.16 23.60
N THR A 112 18.69 9.76 24.24
CA THR A 112 19.12 11.15 24.00
C THR A 112 20.45 11.22 23.25
N ASP A 113 20.97 10.07 22.80
CA ASP A 113 22.27 9.89 22.18
C ASP A 113 22.19 9.09 20.86
N ASN A 114 21.13 9.31 20.09
CA ASN A 114 20.86 8.65 18.79
C ASN A 114 20.83 7.11 18.89
N GLY A 115 20.22 6.61 19.96
CA GLY A 115 19.97 5.19 20.19
C GLY A 115 21.17 4.40 20.74
N ALA A 116 22.23 5.06 21.21
CA ALA A 116 23.39 4.39 21.79
C ALA A 116 23.08 3.85 23.21
N THR A 117 22.35 4.62 24.02
CA THR A 117 21.83 4.20 25.32
C THR A 117 20.33 4.51 25.44
N TRP A 118 19.65 3.73 26.28
CA TRP A 118 18.19 3.76 26.43
C TRP A 118 17.82 3.81 27.90
N SER A 119 16.78 4.58 28.23
CA SER A 119 16.21 4.58 29.57
C SER A 119 15.58 3.23 29.90
N THR A 120 15.48 2.89 31.20
CA THR A 120 14.72 1.72 31.63
C THR A 120 13.29 1.79 31.07
N PRO A 121 12.80 0.74 30.38
CA PRO A 121 11.42 0.67 29.94
C PRO A 121 10.42 0.82 31.08
N ASP A 122 9.40 1.65 30.89
CA ASP A 122 8.29 1.81 31.83
C ASP A 122 7.01 2.22 31.10
N VAL A 123 5.85 2.09 31.74
CA VAL A 123 4.58 2.62 31.24
C VAL A 123 4.67 4.14 31.08
N LEU A 124 3.96 4.72 30.09
CA LEU A 124 3.87 6.18 29.95
C LEU A 124 3.38 6.82 31.26
N ARG A 125 4.00 7.94 31.66
CA ARG A 125 3.67 8.66 32.89
C ARG A 125 3.35 10.14 32.66
N ASP A 126 2.47 10.68 33.49
CA ASP A 126 2.22 12.13 33.57
C ASP A 126 3.27 12.87 34.40
N ALA A 127 3.17 14.19 34.47
CA ALA A 127 4.07 15.05 35.23
C ALA A 127 4.04 14.81 36.76
N ALA A 128 2.98 14.15 37.27
CA ALA A 128 2.87 13.73 38.66
C ALA A 128 3.32 12.27 38.87
N ASN A 129 3.95 11.66 37.86
CA ASN A 129 4.48 10.29 37.86
C ASN A 129 3.41 9.18 37.94
N HIS A 130 2.15 9.48 37.61
CA HIS A 130 1.11 8.46 37.50
C HIS A 130 1.17 7.76 36.14
N ALA A 131 0.91 6.46 36.11
CA ALA A 131 0.78 5.71 34.87
C ALA A 131 -0.47 6.16 34.08
N VAL A 132 -0.30 6.51 32.81
CA VAL A 132 -1.38 7.01 31.94
C VAL A 132 -1.70 6.12 30.74
N ALA A 133 -0.91 5.08 30.51
CA ALA A 133 -1.16 4.08 29.46
C ALA A 133 -1.20 2.65 30.02
N GLN A 134 -1.72 2.50 31.24
CA GLN A 134 -1.96 1.21 31.89
C GLN A 134 -3.40 0.75 31.63
N GLY A 135 -3.57 -0.43 31.04
CA GLY A 135 -4.88 -1.04 30.82
C GLY A 135 -5.51 -1.56 32.12
N LEU A 136 -6.84 -1.50 32.23
CA LEU A 136 -7.58 -2.05 33.38
C LEU A 136 -7.76 -3.58 33.33
N GLY A 137 -7.41 -4.21 32.22
CA GLY A 137 -7.75 -5.60 31.93
C GLY A 137 -9.24 -5.80 31.59
N LYS A 138 -9.49 -6.96 30.99
CA LYS A 138 -10.81 -7.39 30.55
C LYS A 138 -11.70 -7.72 31.74
N ASP A 139 -12.96 -7.29 31.67
CA ASP A 139 -13.99 -7.65 32.65
C ASP A 139 -15.28 -8.01 31.92
N ASN A 140 -15.63 -9.28 31.97
CA ASN A 140 -16.81 -9.83 31.29
C ASN A 140 -18.13 -9.46 32.00
N ASN A 141 -18.08 -8.83 33.18
CA ASN A 141 -19.27 -8.37 33.91
C ASN A 141 -19.66 -6.93 33.55
N VAL A 142 -18.84 -6.23 32.75
CA VAL A 142 -19.09 -4.85 32.30
C VAL A 142 -19.39 -4.86 30.80
N ASN A 143 -20.27 -3.95 30.37
CA ASN A 143 -20.52 -3.74 28.95
C ASN A 143 -19.19 -3.43 28.23
N ALA A 144 -18.89 -4.17 27.17
CA ALA A 144 -17.60 -4.04 26.49
C ALA A 144 -17.34 -2.65 25.90
N ASN A 145 -18.38 -1.95 25.45
CA ASN A 145 -18.27 -0.58 24.96
C ASN A 145 -18.04 0.44 26.09
N SER A 146 -18.38 0.11 27.34
CA SER A 146 -18.09 0.93 28.53
C SER A 146 -16.68 0.71 29.09
N ARG A 147 -15.91 -0.22 28.52
CA ARG A 147 -14.58 -0.61 29.01
C ARG A 147 -13.49 -0.45 27.93
N ARG A 148 -13.49 0.73 27.31
CA ARG A 148 -12.53 1.13 26.25
C ARG A 148 -11.10 1.36 26.74
N ASN A 149 -10.88 1.32 28.06
CA ASN A 149 -9.56 1.42 28.70
C ASN A 149 -9.04 0.07 29.26
N ALA A 150 -9.61 -1.07 28.86
CA ALA A 150 -9.11 -2.38 29.31
C ALA A 150 -7.68 -2.70 28.85
N GLY A 151 -7.27 -2.18 27.69
CA GLY A 151 -5.94 -2.33 27.14
C GLY A 151 -5.68 -1.26 26.11
N TYR A 152 -4.40 -0.93 25.92
CA TYR A 152 -3.90 0.03 24.94
C TYR A 152 -2.76 -0.62 24.17
N GLY A 153 -2.85 -0.66 22.85
CA GLY A 153 -1.87 -1.37 22.02
C GLY A 153 -1.95 -0.95 20.56
N ASP A 154 -1.12 -1.55 19.73
CA ASP A 154 -0.97 -1.17 18.32
C ASP A 154 -0.64 0.32 18.17
N ALA A 155 0.37 0.78 18.91
CA ALA A 155 0.73 2.19 18.98
C ALA A 155 1.17 2.77 17.61
N ALA A 156 0.74 4.00 17.33
CA ALA A 156 1.21 4.80 16.19
C ALA A 156 1.66 6.18 16.70
N ILE A 157 2.88 6.61 16.36
CA ILE A 157 3.53 7.78 17.00
C ILE A 157 4.14 8.75 15.98
N VAL A 158 4.07 10.04 16.28
CA VAL A 158 4.81 11.10 15.56
C VAL A 158 5.19 12.22 16.52
N ALA A 159 6.42 12.71 16.39
CA ALA A 159 6.84 13.96 17.00
C ALA A 159 6.71 15.10 16.00
N ASP A 160 6.28 16.26 16.49
CA ASP A 160 6.26 17.47 15.68
C ASP A 160 7.69 17.90 15.40
N ARG A 161 7.97 18.30 14.15
CA ARG A 161 9.32 18.66 13.73
C ARG A 161 9.76 20.05 14.18
N GLU A 162 8.84 20.92 14.61
CA GLU A 162 9.13 22.31 14.99
C GLU A 162 8.87 22.63 16.47
N SER A 163 8.36 21.67 17.24
CA SER A 163 8.09 21.82 18.67
C SER A 163 8.42 20.56 19.46
N GLY A 164 8.31 20.63 20.79
CA GLY A 164 8.45 19.49 21.67
C GLY A 164 7.22 18.57 21.72
N GLU A 165 6.21 18.81 20.87
CA GLU A 165 4.97 18.04 20.86
C GLU A 165 5.16 16.62 20.30
N VAL A 166 4.54 15.64 20.94
CA VAL A 166 4.48 14.26 20.45
C VAL A 166 3.05 13.76 20.54
N LEU A 167 2.55 13.21 19.43
CA LEU A 167 1.26 12.56 19.32
C LEU A 167 1.45 11.04 19.34
N LEU A 168 0.69 10.38 20.23
CA LEU A 168 0.59 8.93 20.28
C LEU A 168 -0.87 8.51 20.13
N LEU A 169 -1.13 7.56 19.24
CA LEU A 169 -2.43 6.90 19.05
C LEU A 169 -2.31 5.42 19.42
N SER A 170 -3.41 4.81 19.85
CA SER A 170 -3.49 3.36 20.05
C SER A 170 -4.88 2.83 19.71
N ALA A 171 -4.94 1.56 19.32
CA ALA A 171 -6.14 0.76 19.53
C ALA A 171 -6.36 0.55 21.03
N SER A 172 -7.62 0.38 21.45
CA SER A 172 -7.95 0.27 22.86
C SER A 172 -9.24 -0.51 23.15
N GLY A 173 -9.37 -0.94 24.40
CA GLY A 173 -10.58 -1.56 24.94
C GLY A 173 -10.55 -3.08 25.02
N GLN A 174 -11.70 -3.65 25.43
CA GLN A 174 -11.83 -5.10 25.63
C GLN A 174 -12.43 -5.87 24.44
N VAL A 175 -12.51 -5.22 23.28
CA VAL A 175 -13.05 -5.78 22.04
C VAL A 175 -11.94 -5.80 20.99
N GLY A 176 -11.68 -6.97 20.42
CA GLY A 176 -10.69 -7.12 19.35
C GLY A 176 -11.25 -6.77 17.98
N PHE A 177 -10.34 -6.52 17.03
CA PHE A 177 -10.67 -6.04 15.68
C PHE A 177 -11.73 -6.87 14.94
N LEU A 178 -11.66 -8.20 15.02
CA LEU A 178 -12.62 -9.10 14.34
C LEU A 178 -13.99 -9.17 15.03
N ALA A 179 -14.04 -8.95 16.34
CA ALA A 179 -15.28 -8.98 17.13
C ALA A 179 -15.95 -7.60 17.23
N SER A 180 -15.25 -6.54 16.81
CA SER A 180 -15.72 -5.17 16.84
C SER A 180 -16.89 -4.92 15.89
N THR A 181 -17.79 -4.06 16.34
CA THR A 181 -18.86 -3.47 15.52
C THR A 181 -18.89 -1.97 15.75
N ARG A 182 -19.55 -1.20 14.89
CA ARG A 182 -19.69 0.25 15.07
C ARG A 182 -20.27 0.64 16.45
N ASN A 183 -21.15 -0.21 17.00
CA ASN A 183 -21.81 0.01 18.30
C ASN A 183 -21.00 -0.48 19.50
N THR A 184 -20.10 -1.44 19.28
CA THR A 184 -19.18 -2.00 20.29
C THR A 184 -17.79 -2.07 19.66
N PRO A 185 -17.14 -0.91 19.45
CA PRO A 185 -15.93 -0.82 18.65
C PRO A 185 -14.69 -1.27 19.44
N ILE A 186 -13.70 -1.76 18.71
CA ILE A 186 -12.30 -1.56 19.11
C ILE A 186 -12.06 -0.03 19.11
N ALA A 187 -11.69 0.52 20.26
CA ALA A 187 -11.68 1.96 20.47
C ALA A 187 -10.35 2.59 20.03
N VAL A 188 -10.33 3.91 19.87
CA VAL A 188 -9.12 4.69 19.55
C VAL A 188 -8.82 5.64 20.71
N SER A 189 -7.62 5.53 21.27
CA SER A 189 -7.13 6.40 22.33
C SER A 189 -5.96 7.27 21.85
N ARG A 190 -5.83 8.48 22.40
CA ARG A 190 -4.80 9.47 22.07
C ARG A 190 -4.12 10.02 23.32
N TRP A 191 -2.81 10.27 23.22
CA TRP A 191 -2.00 10.98 24.20
C TRP A 191 -1.17 12.06 23.54
N TYR A 192 -0.84 13.09 24.31
CA TYR A 192 0.14 14.11 23.95
C TYR A 192 1.28 14.17 24.95
N SER A 193 2.48 14.40 24.45
CA SER A 193 3.57 14.97 25.23
C SER A 193 3.86 16.38 24.70
N GLN A 194 4.30 17.28 25.58
CA GLN A 194 4.68 18.66 25.28
C GLN A 194 6.17 18.92 25.53
N ASP A 195 6.91 17.89 25.96
CA ASP A 195 8.27 17.98 26.48
C ASP A 195 9.19 16.89 25.91
N ASN A 196 9.05 16.62 24.60
CA ASN A 196 9.83 15.65 23.86
C ASN A 196 9.71 14.22 24.43
N GLY A 197 8.49 13.83 24.80
CA GLY A 197 8.15 12.48 25.26
C GLY A 197 8.54 12.18 26.71
N THR A 198 8.81 13.19 27.53
CA THR A 198 9.20 12.99 28.95
C THR A 198 7.97 12.72 29.81
N THR A 199 6.93 13.53 29.66
CA THR A 199 5.64 13.38 30.34
C THR A 199 4.50 13.36 29.33
N TRP A 200 3.41 12.68 29.71
CA TRP A 200 2.28 12.42 28.84
C TRP A 200 0.95 12.84 29.49
N SER A 201 0.00 13.28 28.67
CA SER A 201 -1.37 13.58 29.10
C SER A 201 -2.10 12.32 29.60
N GLN A 202 -3.25 12.49 30.23
CA GLN A 202 -4.22 11.40 30.39
C GLN A 202 -4.74 10.92 29.00
N PRO A 203 -5.16 9.66 28.86
CA PRO A 203 -5.69 9.13 27.62
C PRO A 203 -6.99 9.85 27.24
N GLN A 204 -7.13 10.17 25.96
CA GLN A 204 -8.35 10.73 25.40
C GLN A 204 -8.99 9.70 24.45
N ASP A 205 -10.22 9.29 24.74
CA ASP A 205 -11.03 8.47 23.82
C ASP A 205 -11.49 9.36 22.65
N ILE A 206 -11.00 9.05 21.45
CA ILE A 206 -11.36 9.74 20.20
C ILE A 206 -12.13 8.82 19.24
N THR A 207 -12.67 7.70 19.74
CA THR A 207 -13.35 6.69 18.93
C THR A 207 -14.44 7.30 18.07
N GLU A 208 -15.31 8.13 18.66
CA GLU A 208 -16.40 8.77 17.91
C GLU A 208 -15.88 9.79 16.88
N ASN A 209 -14.79 10.52 17.18
CA ASN A 209 -14.17 11.44 16.23
C ASN A 209 -13.65 10.72 14.97
N ILE A 210 -13.22 9.46 15.09
CA ILE A 210 -12.69 8.68 13.97
C ILE A 210 -13.81 7.93 13.25
N TYR A 211 -14.65 7.18 13.98
CA TYR A 211 -15.70 6.36 13.35
C TYR A 211 -16.76 7.22 12.64
N SER A 212 -17.12 8.39 13.17
CA SER A 212 -18.13 9.28 12.56
C SER A 212 -17.72 9.86 11.20
N LEU A 213 -16.43 9.75 10.82
CA LEU A 213 -15.95 10.07 9.47
C LEU A 213 -16.56 9.16 8.41
N PHE A 214 -17.00 7.95 8.79
CA PHE A 214 -17.52 6.94 7.88
C PHE A 214 -19.03 6.69 8.02
N ASP A 215 -19.70 7.38 8.96
CA ASP A 215 -21.12 7.19 9.22
C ASP A 215 -21.97 7.92 8.16
N GLY A 216 -22.72 7.13 7.37
CA GLY A 216 -23.67 7.60 6.36
C GLY A 216 -23.29 7.20 4.92
N GLU A 217 -24.30 6.91 4.10
CA GLU A 217 -24.13 6.45 2.71
C GLU A 217 -23.38 7.47 1.83
N GLY A 218 -23.53 8.77 2.13
CA GLY A 218 -22.82 9.85 1.43
C GLY A 218 -21.35 10.03 1.87
N LYS A 219 -20.95 9.42 2.99
CA LYS A 219 -19.55 9.47 3.46
C LYS A 219 -18.78 8.26 2.98
N SER A 220 -19.30 7.04 3.18
CA SER A 220 -18.62 5.80 2.81
C SER A 220 -19.36 5.01 1.72
N PRO A 221 -18.81 4.93 0.49
CA PRO A 221 -19.43 4.19 -0.61
C PRO A 221 -19.46 2.67 -0.37
N LEU A 222 -18.68 2.19 0.60
CA LEU A 222 -18.62 0.78 1.00
C LEU A 222 -19.47 0.48 2.24
N GLY A 223 -20.19 1.47 2.77
CA GLY A 223 -20.95 1.37 4.02
C GLY A 223 -20.16 1.77 5.25
N LYS A 224 -20.83 1.82 6.41
CA LYS A 224 -20.24 2.18 7.70
C LYS A 224 -19.05 1.29 8.06
N VAL A 225 -18.04 1.84 8.75
CA VAL A 225 -16.92 1.05 9.26
C VAL A 225 -17.29 0.42 10.61
N GLU A 226 -17.19 -0.91 10.70
CA GLU A 226 -17.54 -1.73 11.86
C GLU A 226 -16.35 -1.93 12.81
N SER A 227 -15.14 -1.93 12.28
CA SER A 227 -13.91 -2.02 13.06
C SER A 227 -12.77 -1.30 12.36
N LEU A 228 -11.90 -0.65 13.13
CA LEU A 228 -10.71 0.00 12.61
C LEU A 228 -9.58 0.09 13.64
N PHE A 229 -8.36 0.26 13.15
CA PHE A 229 -7.23 0.76 13.95
C PHE A 229 -6.22 1.46 13.03
N PHE A 230 -5.42 2.35 13.59
CA PHE A 230 -4.30 2.98 12.88
C PHE A 230 -3.18 1.98 12.71
N GLY A 231 -2.56 1.94 11.53
CA GLY A 231 -1.37 1.12 11.29
C GLY A 231 -0.28 1.48 12.29
N SER A 232 0.08 0.51 13.13
CA SER A 232 1.07 0.68 14.18
C SER A 232 2.46 1.01 13.63
N GLY A 233 3.31 1.67 14.43
CA GLY A 233 4.63 2.13 14.00
C GLY A 233 4.73 3.65 14.01
N ARG A 234 5.29 4.22 12.94
CA ARG A 234 5.42 5.67 12.78
C ARG A 234 4.22 6.25 12.01
N LEU A 235 3.68 7.35 12.50
CA LEU A 235 2.82 8.25 11.70
C LEU A 235 3.71 9.22 10.91
N VAL A 236 3.31 9.59 9.71
CA VAL A 236 4.10 10.50 8.86
C VAL A 236 3.60 11.93 9.01
N GLN A 237 4.51 12.87 9.15
CA GLN A 237 4.21 14.29 9.05
C GLN A 237 4.73 14.79 7.69
N SER A 238 3.90 15.53 6.95
CA SER A 238 4.26 16.10 5.64
C SER A 238 5.48 17.01 5.77
N HIS A 239 6.32 17.06 4.74
CA HIS A 239 7.37 18.06 4.62
C HIS A 239 6.96 19.29 3.81
N ARG A 240 5.80 19.25 3.17
CA ARG A 240 5.34 20.28 2.23
C ARG A 240 4.09 21.00 2.70
N VAL A 241 3.16 20.27 3.33
CA VAL A 241 1.85 20.77 3.73
C VAL A 241 1.91 21.23 5.17
N LYS A 242 1.89 22.54 5.38
CA LYS A 242 1.82 23.17 6.70
C LYS A 242 0.56 24.02 6.80
N VAL A 243 -0.24 23.77 7.83
CA VAL A 243 -1.48 24.49 8.10
C VAL A 243 -1.42 25.04 9.51
N GLY A 244 -1.51 26.37 9.64
CA GLY A 244 -1.30 27.02 10.93
C GLY A 244 0.08 26.74 11.50
N SER A 245 0.13 26.22 12.74
CA SER A 245 1.37 25.91 13.45
C SER A 245 1.99 24.56 13.10
N HIS A 246 1.27 23.66 12.41
CA HIS A 246 1.68 22.27 12.27
C HIS A 246 1.76 21.84 10.82
N TYR A 247 2.69 20.94 10.55
CA TYR A 247 2.66 20.18 9.31
C TYR A 247 1.59 19.10 9.39
N ARG A 248 0.90 18.87 8.28
CA ARG A 248 -0.15 17.86 8.15
C ARG A 248 0.39 16.49 8.57
N VAL A 249 -0.32 15.82 9.47
CA VAL A 249 -0.04 14.44 9.88
C VAL A 249 -0.90 13.49 9.06
N TYR A 250 -0.31 12.41 8.58
CA TYR A 250 -0.97 11.29 7.91
C TYR A 250 -0.94 10.05 8.80
N GLY A 251 -2.10 9.44 9.00
CA GLY A 251 -2.25 8.12 9.61
C GLY A 251 -3.09 7.23 8.71
N VAL A 252 -2.66 5.99 8.48
CA VAL A 252 -3.42 5.07 7.64
C VAL A 252 -4.13 4.06 8.53
N ILE A 253 -5.43 3.88 8.34
CA ILE A 253 -6.22 2.90 9.10
C ILE A 253 -6.41 1.62 8.29
N LEU A 254 -6.49 0.49 8.98
CA LEU A 254 -7.17 -0.71 8.48
C LEU A 254 -8.61 -0.67 8.98
N GLY A 255 -9.59 -0.97 8.13
CA GLY A 255 -10.98 -1.06 8.56
C GLY A 255 -11.83 -2.08 7.80
N ARG A 256 -12.98 -2.42 8.40
CA ARG A 256 -14.00 -3.37 7.88
C ARG A 256 -15.33 -2.67 7.69
N THR A 257 -15.97 -2.76 6.52
CA THR A 257 -17.18 -1.96 6.19
C THR A 257 -18.52 -2.69 6.26
N THR A 258 -18.53 -3.99 6.58
CA THR A 258 -19.77 -4.74 6.79
C THR A 258 -19.52 -5.84 7.84
N SER A 259 -20.52 -6.19 8.64
CA SER A 259 -20.44 -7.33 9.56
C SER A 259 -21.47 -8.38 9.12
N PRO A 260 -21.10 -9.66 8.88
CA PRO A 260 -19.81 -10.32 9.14
C PRO A 260 -18.82 -10.26 7.95
N SER A 261 -18.72 -9.15 7.22
CA SER A 261 -17.86 -9.07 6.03
C SER A 261 -16.38 -9.22 6.35
N THR A 262 -15.67 -9.79 5.39
CA THR A 262 -14.24 -10.01 5.37
C THR A 262 -13.49 -8.94 4.57
N THR A 263 -14.17 -7.95 4.00
CA THR A 263 -13.49 -6.92 3.21
C THR A 263 -12.73 -5.97 4.14
N HIS A 264 -11.41 -6.13 4.11
CA HIS A 264 -10.45 -5.25 4.74
C HIS A 264 -9.99 -4.21 3.72
N SER A 265 -10.05 -2.93 4.11
CA SER A 265 -9.60 -1.82 3.27
C SER A 265 -8.74 -0.86 4.09
N ASN A 266 -7.90 -0.07 3.40
CA ASN A 266 -7.15 1.01 4.02
C ASN A 266 -7.67 2.38 3.61
N TRP A 267 -7.75 3.30 4.58
CA TRP A 267 -7.99 4.72 4.35
C TRP A 267 -6.85 5.54 4.94
N VAL A 268 -6.44 6.57 4.23
CA VAL A 268 -5.54 7.58 4.81
C VAL A 268 -6.40 8.63 5.48
N LEU A 269 -6.14 8.84 6.77
CA LEU A 269 -6.64 9.98 7.52
C LEU A 269 -5.54 11.03 7.59
N TYR A 270 -5.93 12.30 7.59
CA TYR A 270 -5.01 13.40 7.79
C TYR A 270 -5.52 14.38 8.83
N SER A 271 -4.58 15.07 9.49
CA SER A 271 -4.85 16.09 10.49
C SER A 271 -3.95 17.30 10.26
N ASP A 272 -4.54 18.49 10.29
CA ASP A 272 -3.86 19.77 10.13
C ASP A 272 -3.59 20.49 11.46
N ASP A 273 -4.03 19.89 12.58
CA ASP A 273 -3.96 20.47 13.93
C ASP A 273 -3.30 19.48 14.92
N PHE A 274 -2.35 18.70 14.40
CA PHE A 274 -1.54 17.72 15.13
C PHE A 274 -2.38 16.66 15.87
N GLY A 275 -3.34 16.10 15.15
CA GLY A 275 -4.17 14.98 15.57
C GLY A 275 -5.39 15.36 16.38
N LYS A 276 -5.70 16.67 16.58
CA LYS A 276 -6.88 17.12 17.34
C LYS A 276 -8.16 16.80 16.59
N THR A 277 -8.21 17.09 15.30
CA THR A 277 -9.26 16.70 14.36
C THR A 277 -8.68 15.90 13.19
N TRP A 278 -9.51 15.07 12.56
CA TRP A 278 -9.12 14.19 11.47
C TRP A 278 -10.08 14.29 10.30
N ASN A 279 -9.56 14.14 9.09
CA ASN A 279 -10.30 14.06 7.83
C ASN A 279 -9.86 12.83 7.05
N VAL A 280 -10.72 12.29 6.19
CA VAL A 280 -10.35 11.22 5.27
C VAL A 280 -9.76 11.84 4.01
N LEU A 281 -8.60 11.36 3.57
CA LEU A 281 -7.95 11.80 2.34
C LEU A 281 -8.64 11.17 1.12
N GLY A 282 -9.07 12.01 0.17
CA GLY A 282 -9.79 11.58 -1.02
C GLY A 282 -11.29 11.88 -1.00
N LYS A 283 -11.86 12.04 -2.19
CA LYS A 283 -13.29 12.30 -2.38
C LYS A 283 -14.13 11.12 -1.87
N GLY A 284 -15.17 11.39 -1.07
CA GLY A 284 -16.16 10.40 -0.66
C GLY A 284 -15.61 9.19 0.09
N THR A 285 -14.58 9.37 0.93
CA THR A 285 -13.88 8.31 1.68
C THR A 285 -13.51 7.08 0.84
N ILE A 286 -13.12 7.27 -0.42
CA ILE A 286 -12.60 6.18 -1.25
C ILE A 286 -11.33 5.61 -0.57
N PRO A 287 -11.29 4.29 -0.28
CA PRO A 287 -10.12 3.66 0.33
C PRO A 287 -8.91 3.68 -0.60
N ALA A 288 -7.73 3.90 -0.01
CA ALA A 288 -6.44 3.80 -0.68
C ALA A 288 -6.16 2.37 -1.19
N VAL A 289 -6.55 1.37 -0.40
CA VAL A 289 -6.54 -0.04 -0.81
C VAL A 289 -7.94 -0.60 -0.54
N PRO A 290 -8.78 -0.80 -1.57
CA PRO A 290 -10.21 -1.09 -1.39
C PRO A 290 -10.51 -2.51 -0.90
N SER A 291 -9.61 -3.47 -1.10
CA SER A 291 -9.80 -4.86 -0.68
C SER A 291 -8.47 -5.58 -0.49
N GLY A 292 -8.48 -6.67 0.30
CA GLY A 292 -7.29 -7.48 0.58
C GLY A 292 -6.23 -6.74 1.40
N ALA A 293 -6.58 -5.60 1.99
CA ALA A 293 -5.69 -4.79 2.81
C ALA A 293 -5.45 -5.42 4.18
N ASP A 294 -4.35 -5.02 4.81
CA ASP A 294 -4.08 -5.28 6.22
C ASP A 294 -3.30 -4.05 6.79
N GLU A 295 -2.41 -4.23 7.76
CA GLU A 295 -1.64 -3.17 8.42
C GLU A 295 -0.90 -2.25 7.42
N PRO A 296 -1.25 -0.96 7.37
CA PRO A 296 -0.71 -0.02 6.39
C PRO A 296 0.40 0.88 6.94
N LYS A 297 1.01 1.65 6.02
CA LYS A 297 1.88 2.81 6.25
C LYS A 297 1.63 3.87 5.19
N ALA A 298 1.96 5.12 5.50
CA ALA A 298 2.02 6.22 4.54
C ALA A 298 3.44 6.77 4.43
N GLU A 299 3.76 7.45 3.34
CA GLU A 299 4.96 8.29 3.19
C GLU A 299 4.74 9.34 2.09
N GLU A 300 5.52 10.42 2.11
CA GLU A 300 5.48 11.47 1.08
C GLU A 300 6.52 11.21 -0.03
N LEU A 301 6.07 11.19 -1.29
CA LEU A 301 6.93 11.00 -2.46
C LEU A 301 7.59 12.32 -2.91
N PRO A 302 8.68 12.26 -3.70
CA PRO A 302 9.41 13.47 -4.11
C PRO A 302 8.55 14.50 -4.84
N ASP A 303 7.56 14.08 -5.63
CA ASP A 303 6.66 15.02 -6.32
C ASP A 303 5.62 15.70 -5.39
N GLY A 304 5.49 15.24 -4.14
CA GLY A 304 4.50 15.68 -3.15
C GLY A 304 3.24 14.82 -3.11
N SER A 305 3.21 13.70 -3.83
CA SER A 305 2.13 12.71 -3.71
C SER A 305 2.26 11.87 -2.42
N VAL A 306 1.15 11.30 -1.94
CA VAL A 306 1.16 10.43 -0.75
C VAL A 306 1.17 8.98 -1.18
N LEU A 307 2.18 8.23 -0.75
CA LEU A 307 2.29 6.78 -0.93
C LEU A 307 1.57 6.07 0.22
N VAL A 308 0.88 4.98 -0.11
CA VAL A 308 0.43 3.97 0.86
C VAL A 308 1.15 2.67 0.59
N SER A 309 1.68 2.05 1.63
CA SER A 309 2.22 0.68 1.63
C SER A 309 1.36 -0.18 2.53
N SER A 310 0.65 -1.16 1.99
CA SER A 310 -0.24 -2.06 2.74
C SER A 310 0.30 -3.48 2.80
N ARG A 311 0.15 -4.10 3.97
CA ARG A 311 0.60 -5.46 4.25
C ARG A 311 -0.16 -6.48 3.39
N VAL A 312 0.60 -7.37 2.74
CA VAL A 312 0.09 -8.55 2.05
C VAL A 312 1.15 -9.66 2.11
N GLY A 313 0.75 -10.92 1.94
CA GLY A 313 1.70 -12.04 1.92
C GLY A 313 2.63 -11.95 0.70
N GLY A 314 3.91 -12.26 0.89
CA GLY A 314 4.91 -12.27 -0.19
C GLY A 314 5.37 -10.88 -0.67
N GLY A 315 4.91 -9.79 -0.05
CA GLY A 315 5.16 -8.45 -0.59
C GLY A 315 4.42 -7.31 0.10
N ARG A 316 4.10 -6.27 -0.67
CA ARG A 316 3.31 -5.09 -0.26
C ARG A 316 2.35 -4.69 -1.38
N TYR A 317 1.18 -4.19 -1.03
CA TYR A 317 0.38 -3.38 -1.95
C TYR A 317 0.81 -1.93 -1.86
N TYR A 318 0.92 -1.26 -3.01
CA TYR A 318 1.19 0.17 -3.10
C TYR A 318 0.04 0.89 -3.77
N ASN A 319 -0.28 2.09 -3.29
CA ASN A 319 -1.09 3.06 -4.01
C ASN A 319 -0.54 4.48 -3.80
N ILE A 320 -0.85 5.39 -4.71
CA ILE A 320 -0.35 6.76 -4.71
C ILE A 320 -1.52 7.72 -4.84
N TYR A 321 -1.59 8.72 -3.96
CA TYR A 321 -2.58 9.78 -3.98
C TYR A 321 -1.96 11.07 -4.52
N ARG A 322 -2.63 11.69 -5.49
CA ARG A 322 -2.22 12.99 -6.03
C ARG A 322 -3.25 14.05 -5.71
N TYR A 323 -2.77 15.15 -5.14
CA TYR A 323 -3.58 16.31 -4.83
C TYR A 323 -3.97 17.08 -6.10
N THR A 324 -5.25 17.41 -6.20
CA THR A 324 -5.76 18.49 -7.07
C THR A 324 -6.01 19.77 -6.30
N ASN A 325 -6.17 19.67 -4.97
CA ASN A 325 -6.19 20.78 -4.06
C ASN A 325 -5.75 20.30 -2.67
N THR A 326 -4.55 20.69 -2.25
CA THR A 326 -4.01 20.25 -0.97
C THR A 326 -4.73 20.88 0.22
N ALA A 327 -5.26 22.09 0.09
CA ALA A 327 -5.97 22.80 1.16
C ALA A 327 -7.28 22.09 1.56
N THR A 328 -8.04 21.60 0.58
CA THR A 328 -9.27 20.82 0.82
C THR A 328 -9.01 19.32 0.98
N GLY A 329 -7.80 18.86 0.63
CA GLY A 329 -7.46 17.44 0.59
C GLY A 329 -8.09 16.70 -0.59
N GLU A 330 -8.45 17.42 -1.65
CA GLU A 330 -9.00 16.85 -2.89
C GLU A 330 -7.90 16.33 -3.81
N GLY A 331 -8.26 15.35 -4.63
CA GLY A 331 -7.34 14.55 -5.42
C GLY A 331 -7.81 13.10 -5.56
N GLN A 332 -6.98 12.28 -6.20
CA GLN A 332 -7.34 10.91 -6.55
C GLN A 332 -6.24 9.90 -6.23
N TRP A 333 -6.69 8.71 -5.82
CA TRP A 333 -5.88 7.51 -5.72
C TRP A 333 -5.62 6.91 -7.11
N GLY A 334 -4.42 6.36 -7.29
CA GLY A 334 -4.09 5.51 -8.43
C GLY A 334 -4.73 4.13 -8.34
N SER A 335 -4.27 3.22 -9.21
CA SER A 335 -4.65 1.80 -9.16
C SER A 335 -3.66 1.03 -8.30
N VAL A 336 -4.16 0.32 -7.29
CA VAL A 336 -3.33 -0.50 -6.38
C VAL A 336 -2.44 -1.46 -7.18
N ALA A 337 -1.17 -1.53 -6.80
CA ALA A 337 -0.19 -2.44 -7.40
C ALA A 337 0.44 -3.34 -6.35
N TYR A 338 0.56 -4.63 -6.64
CA TYR A 338 1.33 -5.57 -5.84
C TYR A 338 2.82 -5.47 -6.16
N SER A 339 3.65 -5.52 -5.13
CA SER A 339 5.10 -5.66 -5.23
C SER A 339 5.56 -6.88 -4.44
N SER A 340 6.29 -7.79 -5.09
CA SER A 340 7.01 -8.86 -4.38
C SER A 340 8.24 -8.38 -3.60
N LEU A 341 8.58 -7.08 -3.73
CA LEU A 341 9.85 -6.51 -3.30
C LEU A 341 11.05 -7.27 -3.91
N LYS A 342 12.27 -7.01 -3.42
CA LYS A 342 13.45 -7.83 -3.76
C LYS A 342 13.50 -9.09 -2.89
N LYS A 343 13.17 -8.94 -1.60
CA LYS A 343 12.96 -10.03 -0.65
C LYS A 343 11.74 -9.73 0.23
N ALA A 344 10.89 -10.72 0.39
CA ALA A 344 9.75 -10.70 1.28
C ALA A 344 9.34 -12.15 1.63
N SER A 345 8.98 -12.38 2.89
CA SER A 345 8.39 -13.64 3.31
C SER A 345 6.97 -13.80 2.77
N SER A 346 6.57 -15.05 2.50
CA SER A 346 5.17 -15.39 2.19
C SER A 346 4.21 -15.10 3.35
N ASN A 347 4.71 -15.05 4.60
CA ASN A 347 3.91 -14.68 5.76
C ASN A 347 3.85 -13.15 5.90
N ALA A 348 2.66 -12.59 5.67
CA ALA A 348 2.41 -11.15 5.75
C ALA A 348 2.79 -10.58 7.12
N CYS A 349 3.44 -9.41 7.13
CA CYS A 349 3.87 -8.74 8.35
C CYS A 349 3.83 -7.22 8.22
N ASN A 350 3.69 -6.53 9.36
CA ASN A 350 3.88 -5.09 9.45
C ASN A 350 5.32 -4.74 9.03
N GLY A 351 5.47 -3.61 8.36
CA GLY A 351 6.75 -3.11 7.91
C GLY A 351 6.61 -1.68 7.45
N GLU A 352 7.69 -0.92 7.58
CA GLU A 352 7.71 0.53 7.40
C GLU A 352 8.19 0.92 6.01
N VAL A 353 7.75 2.08 5.54
CA VAL A 353 8.23 2.67 4.29
C VAL A 353 8.78 4.06 4.57
N MET A 354 9.93 4.40 4.00
CA MET A 354 10.55 5.72 4.16
C MET A 354 11.19 6.19 2.87
N ILE A 355 11.03 7.49 2.55
CA ILE A 355 11.69 8.14 1.41
C ILE A 355 12.77 9.08 1.95
N VAL A 356 14.02 8.90 1.50
CA VAL A 356 15.18 9.66 2.00
C VAL A 356 16.00 10.25 0.86
N PRO A 357 16.46 11.50 0.93
CA PRO A 357 17.28 12.10 -0.11
C PRO A 357 18.73 11.58 0.00
N VAL A 358 19.31 11.22 -1.15
CA VAL A 358 20.62 10.59 -1.24
C VAL A 358 21.38 11.14 -2.44
N LYS A 359 22.68 10.81 -2.52
CA LYS A 359 23.43 10.87 -3.76
C LYS A 359 24.07 9.52 -4.07
N LYS A 360 24.11 9.18 -5.35
CA LYS A 360 24.84 8.01 -5.84
C LYS A 360 26.34 8.29 -5.74
N ARG A 361 27.09 7.45 -5.02
CA ARG A 361 28.50 7.73 -4.73
C ARG A 361 29.38 7.71 -5.98
N ALA A 362 29.04 6.87 -6.95
CA ALA A 362 29.82 6.71 -8.18
C ALA A 362 29.71 7.91 -9.14
N THR A 363 28.55 8.59 -9.18
CA THR A 363 28.27 9.66 -10.16
C THR A 363 28.10 11.04 -9.54
N GLY A 364 27.82 11.10 -8.22
CA GLY A 364 27.45 12.35 -7.53
C GLY A 364 26.00 12.78 -7.78
N GLU A 365 25.24 12.05 -8.59
CA GLU A 365 23.83 12.32 -8.89
C GLU A 365 22.98 12.29 -7.61
N LYS A 366 22.26 13.39 -7.35
CA LYS A 366 21.30 13.48 -6.24
C LYS A 366 19.94 12.93 -6.67
N LEU A 367 19.31 12.16 -5.81
CA LEU A 367 18.01 11.52 -6.03
C LEU A 367 17.36 11.15 -4.69
N TYR A 368 16.22 10.47 -4.72
CA TYR A 368 15.59 9.92 -3.52
C TYR A 368 15.69 8.40 -3.49
N LEU A 369 15.75 7.82 -2.29
CA LEU A 369 15.76 6.38 -2.08
C LEU A 369 14.50 5.99 -1.30
N ALA A 370 13.77 5.01 -1.80
CA ALA A 370 12.69 4.37 -1.06
C ALA A 370 13.25 3.18 -0.28
N LEU A 371 12.90 3.10 1.00
CA LEU A 371 13.22 2.02 1.93
C LEU A 371 11.93 1.33 2.34
N GLN A 372 11.86 0.01 2.27
CA GLN A 372 10.72 -0.78 2.75
C GLN A 372 11.21 -1.94 3.62
N SER A 373 10.86 -1.93 4.91
CA SER A 373 11.18 -3.05 5.80
C SER A 373 10.10 -4.14 5.77
N VAL A 374 10.53 -5.40 5.83
CA VAL A 374 9.69 -6.61 6.00
C VAL A 374 10.58 -7.79 6.45
N PRO A 375 10.01 -8.85 7.03
CA PRO A 375 10.68 -10.16 7.13
C PRO A 375 11.03 -10.73 5.75
N PHE A 376 12.25 -11.23 5.55
CA PHE A 376 12.71 -11.83 4.30
C PHE A 376 12.41 -13.33 4.16
N GLY A 377 12.12 -14.03 5.25
CA GLY A 377 11.98 -15.49 5.23
C GLY A 377 13.33 -16.21 5.37
N PRO A 378 13.43 -17.52 5.07
CA PRO A 378 12.71 -18.22 4.00
C PRO A 378 11.35 -18.83 4.40
N SER A 379 11.03 -18.90 5.70
CA SER A 379 9.72 -19.36 6.18
C SER A 379 9.26 -18.54 7.38
N GLY A 380 7.94 -18.36 7.49
CA GLY A 380 7.35 -17.60 8.58
C GLY A 380 7.87 -16.16 8.66
N ARG A 381 7.81 -15.57 9.86
CA ARG A 381 8.38 -14.25 10.13
C ARG A 381 9.79 -14.44 10.68
N SER A 382 10.76 -14.23 9.81
CA SER A 382 12.20 -14.36 10.09
C SER A 382 12.98 -13.41 9.19
N ASN A 383 14.19 -13.08 9.60
CA ASN A 383 15.14 -12.27 8.86
C ASN A 383 14.57 -10.91 8.43
N VAL A 384 14.06 -10.14 9.38
CA VAL A 384 13.68 -8.74 9.13
C VAL A 384 14.84 -8.00 8.45
N GLY A 385 14.52 -7.27 7.39
CA GLY A 385 15.45 -6.44 6.67
C GLY A 385 14.75 -5.32 5.91
N ILE A 386 15.54 -4.55 5.17
CA ILE A 386 15.14 -3.35 4.43
C ILE A 386 15.41 -3.59 2.95
N ASN A 387 14.36 -3.52 2.11
CA ASN A 387 14.50 -3.40 0.66
C ASN A 387 14.76 -1.93 0.30
N TYR A 388 15.59 -1.66 -0.70
CA TYR A 388 15.78 -0.30 -1.20
C TYR A 388 15.66 -0.19 -2.72
N LYS A 389 15.14 0.95 -3.21
CA LYS A 389 15.11 1.30 -4.63
C LYS A 389 15.34 2.80 -4.85
N PRO A 390 16.07 3.21 -5.89
CA PRO A 390 16.17 4.61 -6.27
C PRO A 390 14.84 5.11 -6.85
N LEU A 391 14.54 6.38 -6.59
CA LEU A 391 13.50 7.20 -7.19
C LEU A 391 14.20 8.34 -7.94
N SER A 392 14.81 8.00 -9.06
CA SER A 392 15.66 8.88 -9.88
C SER A 392 14.87 9.62 -10.95
N SER A 393 13.78 9.03 -11.41
CA SER A 393 12.95 9.55 -12.50
C SER A 393 11.49 9.19 -12.26
N PRO A 394 10.55 9.78 -13.01
CA PRO A 394 9.14 9.43 -12.87
C PRO A 394 8.85 7.97 -13.24
N ALA A 395 9.66 7.33 -14.08
CA ALA A 395 9.53 5.90 -14.38
C ALA A 395 9.69 4.98 -13.14
N ASP A 396 10.18 5.51 -12.02
CA ASP A 396 10.33 4.79 -10.76
C ASP A 396 9.09 4.84 -9.86
N PHE A 397 8.17 5.80 -10.05
CA PHE A 397 7.01 6.00 -9.15
C PHE A 397 5.81 6.77 -9.73
N ASN A 398 5.79 7.13 -11.02
CA ASN A 398 4.70 7.89 -11.63
C ASN A 398 3.35 7.18 -11.44
N THR A 399 3.33 5.85 -11.54
CA THR A 399 2.18 5.03 -11.15
C THR A 399 2.52 4.12 -9.96
N PRO A 400 1.53 3.62 -9.20
CA PRO A 400 1.79 2.60 -8.19
C PRO A 400 2.49 1.36 -8.77
N ALA A 401 2.21 1.00 -10.02
CA ALA A 401 2.87 -0.11 -10.71
C ALA A 401 4.35 0.16 -11.00
N ASP A 402 4.73 1.42 -11.25
CA ASP A 402 6.12 1.84 -11.38
C ASP A 402 6.85 1.78 -10.03
N PHE A 403 6.19 2.24 -8.97
CA PHE A 403 6.73 2.15 -7.61
C PHE A 403 6.95 0.69 -7.19
N ALA A 404 6.01 -0.19 -7.52
CA ALA A 404 6.01 -1.60 -7.10
C ALA A 404 7.13 -2.47 -7.70
N LYS A 405 7.85 -2.04 -8.73
CA LYS A 405 8.88 -2.85 -9.41
C LYS A 405 10.29 -2.30 -9.20
N ASN A 406 11.29 -3.06 -9.66
CA ASN A 406 12.71 -2.65 -9.76
C ASN A 406 13.37 -2.31 -8.41
N TRP A 407 13.13 -3.12 -7.37
CA TRP A 407 13.89 -3.02 -6.13
C TRP A 407 15.35 -3.41 -6.36
N GLU A 408 16.26 -2.48 -6.07
CA GLU A 408 17.68 -2.59 -6.43
C GLU A 408 18.39 -3.61 -5.54
N GLY A 409 18.24 -3.46 -4.22
CA GLY A 409 18.92 -4.29 -3.24
C GLY A 409 18.21 -4.41 -1.90
N THR A 410 18.88 -5.05 -0.96
CA THR A 410 18.38 -5.32 0.39
C THR A 410 19.48 -5.24 1.43
N HIS A 411 19.13 -4.84 2.65
CA HIS A 411 19.95 -4.98 3.85
C HIS A 411 19.24 -5.88 4.85
N GLU A 412 19.84 -7.03 5.21
CA GLU A 412 19.27 -7.95 6.20
C GLU A 412 19.66 -7.52 7.61
N ALA A 413 18.69 -7.13 8.43
CA ALA A 413 18.93 -6.61 9.78
C ALA A 413 18.89 -7.72 10.85
N SER A 414 18.24 -8.85 10.61
CA SER A 414 18.21 -9.99 11.53
C SER A 414 18.47 -11.29 10.80
N LYS A 415 19.04 -12.27 11.52
CA LYS A 415 19.30 -13.63 11.04
C LYS A 415 18.47 -14.69 11.76
N VAL A 416 17.54 -14.27 12.62
CA VAL A 416 16.72 -15.15 13.45
C VAL A 416 15.23 -14.83 13.25
N GLY A 417 14.36 -15.56 13.96
CA GLY A 417 12.94 -15.24 14.03
C GLY A 417 12.75 -13.78 14.39
N SER A 418 12.03 -13.06 13.56
CA SER A 418 11.88 -11.60 13.64
C SER A 418 10.68 -11.17 12.81
N ALA A 419 9.99 -10.12 13.25
CA ALA A 419 8.66 -9.82 12.77
C ALA A 419 8.44 -8.32 12.51
N TYR A 420 7.62 -7.64 13.33
CA TYR A 420 7.19 -6.28 13.04
C TYR A 420 8.40 -5.34 13.04
N SER A 421 8.38 -4.32 12.18
CA SER A 421 9.47 -3.35 12.09
C SER A 421 8.97 -1.96 11.77
N THR A 422 9.66 -0.96 12.30
CA THR A 422 9.46 0.46 12.00
C THR A 422 10.79 1.22 11.98
N MET A 423 10.77 2.45 11.48
CA MET A 423 11.96 3.29 11.34
C MET A 423 11.63 4.77 11.51
N THR A 424 12.62 5.53 11.99
CA THR A 424 12.59 6.99 12.07
C THR A 424 13.90 7.57 11.54
N TRP A 425 13.83 8.76 10.95
CA TRP A 425 15.02 9.50 10.56
C TRP A 425 15.52 10.34 11.75
N GLN A 426 16.82 10.26 12.04
CA GLN A 426 17.42 10.91 13.21
C GLN A 426 18.20 12.17 12.83
N GLN A 427 18.48 13.04 13.81
CA GLN A 427 19.19 14.30 13.59
C GLN A 427 20.63 14.15 13.11
N ASN A 428 21.27 13.05 13.48
CA ASN A 428 22.62 12.70 13.00
C ASN A 428 22.61 12.14 11.56
N ASN A 429 21.50 12.27 10.83
CA ASN A 429 21.31 11.81 9.44
C ASN A 429 21.47 10.30 9.26
N THR A 430 21.01 9.53 10.24
CA THR A 430 20.95 8.08 10.18
C THR A 430 19.55 7.56 10.44
N LEU A 431 19.31 6.32 10.05
CA LEU A 431 18.04 5.62 10.21
C LEU A 431 18.01 4.86 11.54
N GLY A 432 17.13 5.26 12.45
CA GLY A 432 16.82 4.47 13.63
C GLY A 432 15.82 3.38 13.27
N PHE A 433 16.24 2.12 13.35
CA PHE A 433 15.45 0.94 12.97
C PHE A 433 15.06 0.13 14.21
N LEU A 434 13.76 -0.07 14.42
CA LEU A 434 13.20 -0.77 15.59
C LEU A 434 12.38 -1.97 15.13
N PHE A 435 12.63 -3.16 15.65
CA PHE A 435 11.95 -4.38 15.21
C PHE A 435 11.84 -5.46 16.29
N GLU A 436 10.93 -6.41 16.08
CA GLU A 436 10.75 -7.60 16.91
C GLU A 436 11.76 -8.69 16.54
N GLU A 437 12.47 -9.25 17.51
CA GLU A 437 13.46 -10.31 17.32
C GLU A 437 13.41 -11.37 18.43
N GLU A 438 13.61 -12.63 18.06
CA GLU A 438 13.71 -13.78 18.96
C GLU A 438 15.10 -13.90 19.62
N THR A 439 15.65 -12.78 20.10
CA THR A 439 17.06 -12.65 20.56
C THR A 439 17.40 -13.63 21.69
N PHE A 440 16.53 -13.74 22.70
CA PHE A 440 16.75 -14.61 23.86
C PHE A 440 15.74 -15.77 23.95
N ARG A 441 14.57 -15.61 23.35
CA ARG A 441 13.46 -16.59 23.36
C ARG A 441 12.72 -16.54 22.04
N THR A 442 12.15 -17.67 21.64
CA THR A 442 11.34 -17.76 20.43
C THR A 442 9.93 -17.20 20.66
N ALA A 443 9.31 -16.69 19.60
CA ALA A 443 7.96 -16.15 19.64
C ALA A 443 6.92 -17.21 20.03
N GLY A 444 7.19 -18.48 19.75
CA GLY A 444 6.37 -19.61 20.22
C GLY A 444 6.28 -19.71 21.75
N GLN A 445 7.16 -19.03 22.48
CA GLN A 445 7.10 -18.94 23.94
C GLN A 445 6.40 -17.69 24.46
N GLY A 446 5.94 -16.81 23.57
CA GLY A 446 4.96 -15.79 23.90
C GLY A 446 5.37 -14.35 23.61
N GLY A 447 6.55 -14.03 23.11
CA GLY A 447 6.96 -12.63 22.91
C GLY A 447 8.25 -12.45 22.11
N TYR A 448 8.67 -11.20 21.96
CA TYR A 448 9.90 -10.81 21.28
C TYR A 448 10.73 -9.87 22.16
N THR A 449 12.03 -9.86 21.93
CA THR A 449 12.86 -8.71 22.31
C THR A 449 12.65 -7.63 21.25
N ILE A 450 12.44 -6.39 21.68
CA ILE A 450 12.37 -5.26 20.75
C ILE A 450 13.79 -4.68 20.61
N VAL A 451 14.31 -4.78 19.39
CA VAL A 451 15.69 -4.48 19.04
C VAL A 451 15.76 -3.17 18.28
N TYR A 452 16.74 -2.34 18.63
CA TYR A 452 17.09 -1.12 17.92
C TYR A 452 18.46 -1.25 17.25
N LYS A 453 18.54 -0.75 16.01
CA LYS A 453 19.78 -0.56 15.27
C LYS A 453 19.82 0.82 14.63
N ASN A 454 21.01 1.38 14.50
CA ASN A 454 21.23 2.67 13.86
C ASN A 454 22.02 2.47 12.56
N TYR A 455 21.44 2.83 11.42
CA TYR A 455 22.03 2.58 10.11
C TYR A 455 22.29 3.87 9.33
N SER A 456 23.47 3.99 8.74
CA SER A 456 23.73 4.94 7.66
C SER A 456 23.20 4.40 6.32
N ILE A 457 23.03 5.28 5.33
CA ILE A 457 22.63 4.88 3.97
C ILE A 457 23.70 3.98 3.33
N GLU A 458 24.97 4.22 3.62
CA GLU A 458 26.09 3.40 3.15
C GLU A 458 26.01 1.98 3.69
N GLN A 459 25.58 1.79 4.94
CA GLN A 459 25.40 0.44 5.50
C GLN A 459 24.23 -0.29 4.84
N ILE A 460 23.12 0.40 4.59
CA ILE A 460 21.93 -0.19 3.94
C ILE A 460 22.22 -0.56 2.48
N THR A 461 23.01 0.24 1.78
CA THR A 461 23.15 0.17 0.32
C THR A 461 24.50 -0.37 -0.14
N ASP A 462 25.27 -0.98 0.76
CA ASP A 462 26.65 -1.43 0.50
C ASP A 462 27.49 -0.33 -0.16
N SER A 463 27.39 0.89 0.38
CA SER A 463 28.08 2.08 -0.10
C SER A 463 27.75 2.51 -1.54
N THR A 464 26.62 2.05 -2.10
CA THR A 464 26.13 2.52 -3.41
C THR A 464 25.65 3.98 -3.32
N TYR A 465 24.93 4.30 -2.25
CA TYR A 465 24.40 5.63 -1.97
C TYR A 465 24.98 6.17 -0.65
N THR A 466 24.90 7.48 -0.49
CA THR A 466 25.18 8.20 0.77
C THR A 466 24.10 9.24 0.96
N TYR A 467 23.78 9.57 2.22
CA TYR A 467 22.82 10.62 2.51
C TYR A 467 23.26 11.95 1.89
N ALA A 468 22.32 12.65 1.27
CA ALA A 468 22.55 14.00 0.77
C ALA A 468 21.24 14.78 0.91
N PRO A 469 21.20 15.85 1.72
CA PRO A 469 19.97 16.62 1.88
C PRO A 469 19.56 17.27 0.55
N ASP A 470 18.25 17.28 0.30
CA ASP A 470 17.66 18.10 -0.77
C ASP A 470 17.31 19.48 -0.20
N THR A 471 18.25 20.41 -0.30
CA THR A 471 18.07 21.77 0.21
C THR A 471 17.13 22.53 -0.70
N ASN A 472 16.12 23.22 -0.15
CA ASN A 472 15.12 23.97 -0.90
C ASN A 472 14.35 23.15 -1.96
N TRP A 473 14.27 21.82 -1.81
CA TRP A 473 13.51 20.94 -2.71
C TRP A 473 13.98 20.91 -4.17
N GLU A 474 15.23 21.28 -4.46
CA GLU A 474 15.76 21.36 -5.83
C GLU A 474 15.60 20.04 -6.62
N VAL A 475 15.98 18.92 -6.00
CA VAL A 475 15.90 17.59 -6.62
C VAL A 475 14.43 17.18 -6.77
N ALA A 476 13.65 17.38 -5.71
CA ALA A 476 12.24 16.99 -5.69
C ALA A 476 11.39 17.78 -6.71
N ASP A 477 11.63 19.08 -6.86
CA ASP A 477 10.93 19.95 -7.79
C ASP A 477 11.38 19.70 -9.25
N SER A 478 12.65 19.34 -9.45
CA SER A 478 13.13 18.82 -10.74
C SER A 478 12.41 17.53 -11.12
N ILE A 479 12.32 16.56 -10.19
CA ILE A 479 11.59 15.30 -10.41
C ILE A 479 10.11 15.57 -10.67
N ARG A 480 9.46 16.46 -9.91
CA ARG A 480 8.06 16.85 -10.15
C ARG A 480 7.85 17.37 -11.57
N THR A 481 8.77 18.20 -12.06
CA THR A 481 8.72 18.71 -13.44
C THR A 481 8.85 17.59 -14.48
N GLN A 482 9.69 16.59 -14.21
CA GLN A 482 9.76 15.40 -15.06
C GLN A 482 8.47 14.58 -15.00
N VAL A 483 7.82 14.46 -13.83
CA VAL A 483 6.53 13.77 -13.67
C VAL A 483 5.46 14.44 -14.52
N VAL A 484 5.37 15.78 -14.50
CA VAL A 484 4.44 16.55 -15.35
C VAL A 484 4.65 16.22 -16.83
N LYS A 485 5.90 16.29 -17.31
CA LYS A 485 6.25 15.98 -18.71
C LYS A 485 5.88 14.56 -19.11
N GLN A 486 6.25 13.58 -18.29
CA GLN A 486 5.95 12.18 -18.56
C GLN A 486 4.45 11.92 -18.58
N ARG A 487 3.70 12.43 -17.61
CA ARG A 487 2.24 12.23 -17.53
C ARG A 487 1.50 12.83 -18.71
N ALA A 488 1.90 14.02 -19.16
CA ALA A 488 1.32 14.62 -20.37
C ALA A 488 1.65 13.79 -21.63
N ALA A 489 2.89 13.29 -21.74
CA ALA A 489 3.32 12.46 -22.87
C ALA A 489 2.62 11.09 -22.93
N GLU A 490 2.20 10.54 -21.79
CA GLU A 490 1.49 9.26 -21.65
C GLU A 490 0.02 9.34 -22.07
N VAL A 491 -0.56 10.53 -22.23
CA VAL A 491 -1.95 10.69 -22.70
C VAL A 491 -2.02 10.27 -24.18
N LYS A 492 -2.60 9.10 -24.43
CA LYS A 492 -2.86 8.57 -25.77
C LYS A 492 -4.36 8.47 -26.02
N SER A 493 -4.79 8.96 -27.18
CA SER A 493 -6.16 8.81 -27.63
C SER A 493 -6.49 7.34 -27.86
N GLY A 494 -7.71 6.95 -27.50
CA GLY A 494 -8.25 5.63 -27.71
C GLY A 494 -9.65 5.68 -28.30
N LYS A 495 -10.16 4.52 -28.70
CA LYS A 495 -11.50 4.36 -29.30
C LYS A 495 -12.49 3.63 -28.40
N TYR A 496 -12.02 3.17 -27.24
CA TYR A 496 -12.84 2.44 -26.29
C TYR A 496 -13.32 3.37 -25.17
N VAL A 497 -14.52 3.13 -24.66
CA VAL A 497 -15.07 3.87 -23.50
C VAL A 497 -14.06 3.90 -22.36
N GLY A 498 -13.89 5.08 -21.75
CA GLY A 498 -12.95 5.36 -20.66
C GLY A 498 -11.53 5.72 -21.08
N GLN A 499 -11.14 5.45 -22.32
CA GLN A 499 -9.88 5.94 -22.87
C GLN A 499 -9.99 7.43 -23.22
N TYR A 500 -8.85 8.12 -23.34
CA TYR A 500 -8.83 9.53 -23.71
C TYR A 500 -9.29 9.76 -25.15
N THR A 501 -9.96 10.88 -25.40
CA THR A 501 -10.32 11.33 -26.76
C THR A 501 -9.10 11.89 -27.52
N PRO A 502 -9.19 12.11 -28.85
CA PRO A 502 -8.14 12.82 -29.61
C PRO A 502 -7.77 14.19 -29.03
N ASP A 503 -8.74 14.93 -28.49
CA ASP A 503 -8.53 16.29 -27.93
C ASP A 503 -7.77 16.28 -26.60
N ALA A 504 -7.78 15.15 -25.89
CA ALA A 504 -7.16 15.04 -24.57
C ALA A 504 -5.64 15.24 -24.59
N ALA A 505 -4.95 14.75 -25.64
CA ALA A 505 -3.50 14.89 -25.73
C ALA A 505 -3.07 16.37 -25.85
N ALA A 506 -3.82 17.16 -26.63
CA ALA A 506 -3.59 18.60 -26.76
C ALA A 506 -3.87 19.34 -25.44
N ALA A 507 -4.97 18.99 -24.76
CA ALA A 507 -5.30 19.56 -23.45
C ALA A 507 -4.24 19.23 -22.38
N ALA A 508 -3.73 17.98 -22.37
CA ALA A 508 -2.66 17.56 -21.46
C ALA A 508 -1.35 18.32 -21.72
N ALA A 509 -0.99 18.51 -22.99
CA ALA A 509 0.19 19.28 -23.37
C ALA A 509 0.06 20.77 -22.96
N ALA A 510 -1.13 21.37 -23.11
CA ALA A 510 -1.39 22.73 -22.66
C ALA A 510 -1.31 22.88 -21.13
N ALA A 511 -1.83 21.90 -20.38
CA ALA A 511 -1.70 21.85 -18.93
C ALA A 511 -0.23 21.78 -18.49
N ALA A 512 0.56 20.90 -19.12
CA ALA A 512 2.00 20.80 -18.85
C ALA A 512 2.74 22.11 -19.19
N ALA A 513 2.46 22.73 -20.34
CA ALA A 513 3.07 24.00 -20.72
C ALA A 513 2.75 25.12 -19.71
N THR A 514 1.53 25.13 -19.17
CA THR A 514 1.13 26.08 -18.11
C THR A 514 1.98 25.90 -16.86
N TYR A 515 2.13 24.65 -16.39
CA TYR A 515 3.02 24.34 -15.27
C TYR A 515 4.48 24.75 -15.56
N GLU A 516 5.01 24.44 -16.75
CA GLU A 516 6.40 24.71 -17.11
C GLU A 516 6.74 26.21 -17.19
N SER A 517 5.74 27.06 -17.47
CA SER A 517 5.94 28.51 -17.51
C SER A 517 6.21 29.13 -16.13
N ALA A 518 5.69 28.53 -15.07
CA ALA A 518 5.88 28.97 -13.68
C ALA A 518 5.71 27.79 -12.70
N PRO A 519 6.70 26.89 -12.59
CA PRO A 519 6.60 25.70 -11.74
C PRO A 519 6.40 26.07 -10.26
N SER A 520 5.40 25.48 -9.64
CA SER A 520 5.10 25.63 -8.21
C SER A 520 4.22 24.47 -7.72
N ALA A 521 4.05 24.34 -6.40
CA ALA A 521 3.10 23.39 -5.83
C ALA A 521 1.66 23.65 -6.33
N ALA A 522 1.23 24.92 -6.33
CA ALA A 522 -0.09 25.32 -6.82
C ALA A 522 -0.28 25.03 -8.32
N ALA A 523 0.74 25.28 -9.15
CA ALA A 523 0.69 24.93 -10.56
C ALA A 523 0.63 23.40 -10.77
N TYR A 524 1.26 22.60 -9.90
CA TYR A 524 1.18 21.14 -9.97
C TYR A 524 -0.20 20.62 -9.61
N GLU A 525 -0.83 21.19 -8.57
CA GLU A 525 -2.23 20.92 -8.21
C GLU A 525 -3.17 21.27 -9.37
N GLN A 526 -2.97 22.43 -10.00
CA GLN A 526 -3.73 22.84 -11.19
C GLN A 526 -3.52 21.87 -12.37
N PHE A 527 -2.28 21.46 -12.64
CA PHE A 527 -1.99 20.43 -13.64
C PHE A 527 -2.73 19.13 -13.32
N ASN A 528 -2.69 18.67 -12.07
CA ASN A 528 -3.40 17.46 -11.65
C ASN A 528 -4.92 17.61 -11.87
N ALA A 529 -5.50 18.75 -11.52
CA ALA A 529 -6.93 19.02 -11.72
C ALA A 529 -7.31 19.01 -13.21
N GLN A 530 -6.48 19.62 -14.07
CA GLN A 530 -6.68 19.60 -15.53
C GLN A 530 -6.55 18.18 -16.10
N MET A 531 -5.59 17.39 -15.61
CA MET A 531 -5.40 16.00 -16.02
C MET A 531 -6.62 15.12 -15.66
N GLU A 532 -7.28 15.37 -14.53
CA GLU A 532 -8.51 14.66 -14.14
C GLU A 532 -9.72 15.00 -15.01
N GLN A 533 -9.73 16.21 -15.59
CA GLN A 533 -10.80 16.72 -16.45
C GLN A 533 -10.60 16.40 -17.93
N LEU A 534 -9.52 15.70 -18.29
CA LEU A 534 -9.26 15.36 -19.68
C LEU A 534 -10.42 14.58 -20.31
N PRO A 535 -10.86 14.95 -21.52
CA PRO A 535 -12.01 14.33 -22.15
C PRO A 535 -11.74 12.86 -22.46
N LYS A 536 -12.64 12.00 -21.99
CA LYS A 536 -12.63 10.56 -22.24
C LYS A 536 -13.78 10.18 -23.17
N VAL A 537 -13.63 9.05 -23.84
CA VAL A 537 -14.70 8.44 -24.61
C VAL A 537 -15.77 8.00 -23.61
N GLU A 538 -16.92 8.68 -23.61
CA GLU A 538 -18.04 8.36 -22.74
C GLU A 538 -19.05 7.45 -23.45
N VAL A 539 -19.94 6.82 -22.66
CA VAL A 539 -21.07 6.10 -23.22
C VAL A 539 -22.07 7.10 -23.79
N ASP A 540 -22.25 7.06 -25.11
CA ASP A 540 -23.36 7.66 -25.83
C ASP A 540 -24.45 6.61 -26.10
N SER A 541 -25.63 6.79 -25.51
CA SER A 541 -26.78 5.88 -25.70
C SER A 541 -27.34 5.88 -27.13
N LYS A 542 -26.94 6.83 -27.97
CA LYS A 542 -27.33 6.92 -29.38
C LYS A 542 -26.45 6.06 -30.27
N LYS A 543 -25.32 5.56 -29.77
CA LYS A 543 -24.31 4.80 -30.53
C LYS A 543 -24.41 3.31 -30.26
N LEU A 544 -23.97 2.52 -31.25
CA LEU A 544 -23.76 1.09 -31.10
C LEU A 544 -22.28 0.79 -30.82
N TYR A 545 -22.05 -0.28 -30.07
CA TYR A 545 -20.75 -0.69 -29.56
C TYR A 545 -20.42 -2.10 -30.03
N ARG A 546 -19.14 -2.33 -30.32
CA ARG A 546 -18.56 -3.68 -30.35
C ARG A 546 -17.89 -3.96 -29.01
N LEU A 547 -18.16 -5.12 -28.43
CA LEU A 547 -17.60 -5.49 -27.12
C LEU A 547 -16.55 -6.59 -27.32
N ARG A 548 -15.26 -6.22 -27.32
CA ARG A 548 -14.15 -7.19 -27.33
C ARG A 548 -13.95 -7.75 -25.93
N ASN A 549 -13.73 -9.06 -25.78
CA ASN A 549 -13.47 -9.66 -24.47
C ASN A 549 -11.96 -9.86 -24.25
N GLU A 550 -11.41 -9.34 -23.14
CA GLU A 550 -9.97 -9.43 -22.86
C GLU A 550 -9.51 -10.83 -22.44
N GLY A 551 -10.41 -11.70 -21.98
CA GLY A 551 -10.09 -13.09 -21.68
C GLY A 551 -9.75 -13.91 -22.92
N TYR A 552 -10.10 -13.40 -24.10
CA TYR A 552 -9.91 -14.04 -25.39
C TYR A 552 -9.17 -13.10 -26.33
N VAL A 553 -8.00 -12.64 -25.88
CA VAL A 553 -6.99 -12.01 -26.71
C VAL A 553 -5.72 -12.81 -26.45
N ALA A 554 -5.23 -13.54 -27.45
CA ALA A 554 -3.99 -14.30 -27.30
C ALA A 554 -2.80 -13.34 -27.09
N ALA A 555 -1.70 -13.84 -26.53
CA ALA A 555 -0.53 -13.02 -26.21
C ALA A 555 0.10 -12.34 -27.44
N ASP A 556 -0.07 -12.92 -28.64
CA ASP A 556 0.34 -12.37 -29.93
C ASP A 556 -0.71 -11.44 -30.56
N GLY A 557 -1.81 -11.17 -29.85
CA GLY A 557 -2.94 -10.37 -30.33
C GLY A 557 -3.92 -11.13 -31.23
N SER A 558 -3.74 -12.44 -31.45
CA SER A 558 -4.64 -13.28 -32.23
C SER A 558 -5.82 -13.82 -31.40
N ASN A 559 -6.69 -14.63 -32.04
CA ASN A 559 -7.83 -15.30 -31.40
C ASN A 559 -8.74 -14.34 -30.59
N VAL A 560 -9.02 -13.18 -31.17
CA VAL A 560 -9.81 -12.12 -30.54
C VAL A 560 -11.29 -12.44 -30.65
N LEU A 561 -11.97 -12.58 -29.50
CA LEU A 561 -13.43 -12.75 -29.49
C LEU A 561 -14.16 -11.47 -29.12
N TYR A 562 -15.31 -11.28 -29.76
CA TYR A 562 -16.25 -10.21 -29.53
C TYR A 562 -17.60 -10.79 -29.12
N LEU A 563 -18.38 -10.00 -28.39
CA LEU A 563 -19.76 -10.35 -28.12
C LEU A 563 -20.56 -10.36 -29.42
N LYS A 564 -21.31 -11.44 -29.64
CA LYS A 564 -22.21 -11.64 -30.78
C LYS A 564 -23.55 -12.14 -30.28
N ALA A 565 -24.63 -11.62 -30.85
CA ALA A 565 -25.95 -12.21 -30.65
C ALA A 565 -26.20 -13.33 -31.66
N LYS A 566 -26.62 -14.52 -31.20
CA LYS A 566 -27.05 -15.57 -32.11
C LYS A 566 -28.23 -15.10 -32.95
N VAL A 567 -28.22 -15.42 -34.25
CA VAL A 567 -29.27 -15.00 -35.20
C VAL A 567 -30.65 -15.55 -34.81
N ASP A 568 -30.71 -16.72 -34.18
CA ASP A 568 -31.94 -17.32 -33.63
C ASP A 568 -32.45 -16.62 -32.35
N GLY A 569 -31.70 -15.65 -31.81
CA GLY A 569 -32.06 -14.87 -30.63
C GLY A 569 -32.02 -15.65 -29.32
N THR A 570 -31.33 -16.79 -29.27
CA THR A 570 -31.31 -17.69 -28.09
C THR A 570 -30.27 -17.31 -27.05
N ALA A 571 -29.14 -16.72 -27.46
CA ALA A 571 -28.03 -16.38 -26.56
C ALA A 571 -27.14 -15.24 -27.11
N PHE A 572 -26.43 -14.58 -26.21
CA PHE A 572 -25.23 -13.81 -26.55
C PHE A 572 -23.98 -14.65 -26.23
N GLU A 573 -23.02 -14.67 -27.14
CA GLU A 573 -21.82 -15.50 -27.05
C GLU A 573 -20.58 -14.81 -27.63
N GLY A 574 -19.41 -15.40 -27.42
CA GLY A 574 -18.15 -14.96 -28.02
C GLY A 574 -17.93 -15.55 -29.39
N ASP A 575 -17.59 -14.71 -30.37
CA ASP A 575 -17.26 -15.14 -31.73
C ASP A 575 -16.16 -14.25 -32.34
N ALA A 576 -15.52 -14.74 -33.41
CA ALA A 576 -14.56 -13.95 -34.17
C ALA A 576 -15.28 -12.80 -34.88
N LEU A 577 -14.68 -11.60 -34.89
CA LEU A 577 -15.33 -10.42 -35.43
C LEU A 577 -15.57 -10.53 -36.95
N GLU A 578 -16.82 -10.36 -37.34
CA GLU A 578 -17.22 -10.11 -38.72
C GLU A 578 -17.76 -8.68 -38.83
N GLU A 579 -16.99 -7.78 -39.47
CA GLU A 579 -17.26 -6.32 -39.40
C GLU A 579 -18.63 -5.90 -39.97
N THR A 580 -19.14 -6.66 -40.94
CA THR A 580 -20.39 -6.38 -41.62
C THR A 580 -21.60 -7.02 -40.94
N ASP A 581 -21.41 -7.88 -39.95
CA ASP A 581 -22.51 -8.56 -39.26
C ASP A 581 -23.08 -7.71 -38.11
N ASP A 582 -24.30 -7.23 -38.31
CA ASP A 582 -25.05 -6.45 -37.30
C ASP A 582 -25.26 -7.20 -35.96
N ALA A 583 -25.03 -8.51 -35.90
CA ALA A 583 -25.08 -9.29 -34.67
C ALA A 583 -24.02 -8.89 -33.63
N PHE A 584 -22.94 -8.22 -34.03
CA PHE A 584 -21.86 -7.77 -33.15
C PHE A 584 -22.09 -6.38 -32.53
N PHE A 585 -23.17 -5.70 -32.89
CA PHE A 585 -23.43 -4.33 -32.48
C PHE A 585 -24.47 -4.28 -31.36
N PHE A 586 -24.08 -3.72 -30.22
CA PHE A 586 -24.91 -3.63 -29.03
C PHE A 586 -25.12 -2.17 -28.61
N ALA A 587 -26.29 -1.87 -28.07
CA ALA A 587 -26.60 -0.59 -27.46
C ALA A 587 -26.48 -0.71 -25.93
N LEU A 588 -25.99 0.35 -25.29
CA LEU A 588 -26.09 0.57 -23.85
C LEU A 588 -27.17 1.62 -23.63
N LEU A 589 -28.38 1.17 -23.30
CA LEU A 589 -29.54 2.04 -23.15
C LEU A 589 -29.70 2.42 -21.67
N PRO A 590 -29.99 3.70 -21.32
CA PRO A 590 -30.12 4.13 -19.92
C PRO A 590 -31.24 3.38 -19.20
N ALA A 591 -31.00 2.99 -17.95
CA ALA A 591 -31.89 2.14 -17.17
C ALA A 591 -32.23 2.79 -15.81
N GLY A 592 -33.24 3.67 -15.79
CA GLY A 592 -33.79 4.26 -14.56
C GLY A 592 -32.91 5.30 -13.87
N LYS A 593 -31.69 4.95 -13.42
CA LYS A 593 -30.77 5.86 -12.71
C LYS A 593 -29.59 6.28 -13.61
N PRO A 594 -29.00 7.48 -13.39
CA PRO A 594 -27.78 7.89 -14.07
C PRO A 594 -26.65 6.86 -13.90
N GLY A 595 -26.01 6.46 -15.00
CA GLY A 595 -24.92 5.47 -14.99
C GLY A 595 -25.36 4.01 -14.98
N GLU A 596 -26.66 3.74 -14.92
CA GLU A 596 -27.24 2.40 -15.08
C GLU A 596 -27.68 2.20 -16.54
N TYR A 597 -27.38 1.02 -17.09
CA TYR A 597 -27.65 0.67 -18.48
C TYR A 597 -28.25 -0.73 -18.59
N VAL A 598 -29.04 -0.97 -19.64
CA VAL A 598 -29.34 -2.32 -20.16
C VAL A 598 -28.53 -2.57 -21.43
N LEU A 599 -28.10 -3.83 -21.62
CA LEU A 599 -27.37 -4.24 -22.83
C LEU A 599 -28.35 -4.83 -23.85
N TYR A 600 -28.44 -4.21 -25.02
CA TYR A 600 -29.43 -4.53 -26.06
C TYR A 600 -28.76 -4.82 -27.40
N ASN A 601 -29.30 -5.78 -28.17
CA ASN A 601 -28.85 -6.05 -29.53
C ASN A 601 -29.93 -5.67 -30.56
N GLU A 602 -29.58 -4.79 -31.50
CA GLU A 602 -30.53 -4.28 -32.50
C GLU A 602 -30.99 -5.32 -33.53
N LYS A 603 -30.15 -6.30 -33.87
CA LYS A 603 -30.48 -7.30 -34.88
C LYS A 603 -31.50 -8.30 -34.37
N THR A 604 -31.32 -8.78 -33.15
CA THR A 604 -32.19 -9.79 -32.52
C THR A 604 -33.35 -9.20 -31.74
N LYS A 605 -33.30 -7.89 -31.45
CA LYS A 605 -34.29 -7.17 -30.60
C LYS A 605 -34.39 -7.77 -29.20
N LYS A 606 -33.26 -8.21 -28.65
CA LYS A 606 -33.15 -8.86 -27.34
C LYS A 606 -32.26 -8.09 -26.38
N TYR A 607 -32.53 -8.25 -25.09
CA TYR A 607 -31.73 -7.73 -23.98
C TYR A 607 -31.01 -8.85 -23.26
N LEU A 608 -29.84 -8.53 -22.71
CA LEU A 608 -29.19 -9.38 -21.71
C LEU A 608 -30.02 -9.32 -20.42
N PRO A 609 -30.51 -10.43 -19.88
CA PRO A 609 -31.31 -10.45 -18.66
C PRO A 609 -30.41 -10.37 -17.43
N LYS A 610 -31.03 -10.35 -16.24
CA LYS A 610 -30.30 -10.58 -15.00
C LYS A 610 -29.76 -12.01 -14.91
N PHE A 611 -28.53 -12.17 -14.41
CA PHE A 611 -27.99 -13.52 -14.15
C PHE A 611 -28.67 -14.14 -12.92
N GLY A 612 -28.89 -15.46 -13.01
CA GLY A 612 -29.38 -16.31 -11.92
C GLY A 612 -28.22 -16.98 -11.18
N ALA A 613 -28.34 -18.29 -10.94
CA ALA A 613 -27.27 -19.07 -10.30
C ALA A 613 -25.94 -19.02 -11.08
N ASP A 614 -24.83 -19.18 -10.36
CA ASP A 614 -23.48 -19.19 -10.94
C ASP A 614 -23.35 -20.24 -12.06
N ASN A 615 -22.61 -19.89 -13.13
CA ASN A 615 -22.38 -20.72 -14.32
C ASN A 615 -23.62 -21.05 -15.17
N VAL A 616 -24.75 -20.38 -14.95
CA VAL A 616 -25.95 -20.55 -15.78
C VAL A 616 -26.06 -19.39 -16.77
N THR A 617 -26.05 -19.70 -18.07
CA THR A 617 -26.37 -18.74 -19.13
C THR A 617 -27.89 -18.52 -19.18
N PRO A 618 -28.38 -17.29 -18.98
CA PRO A 618 -29.80 -17.01 -18.92
C PRO A 618 -30.39 -16.86 -20.34
N ALA A 619 -31.68 -17.16 -20.47
CA ALA A 619 -32.40 -16.94 -21.72
C ALA A 619 -32.63 -15.44 -21.95
N LEU A 620 -32.35 -14.96 -23.18
CA LEU A 620 -32.52 -13.56 -23.54
C LEU A 620 -33.98 -13.11 -23.44
N VAL A 621 -34.19 -11.84 -23.05
CA VAL A 621 -35.53 -11.25 -22.87
C VAL A 621 -35.83 -10.23 -23.96
N THR A 622 -37.11 -9.98 -24.22
CA THR A 622 -37.58 -9.05 -25.27
C THR A 622 -37.98 -7.68 -24.73
N ASP A 623 -38.10 -7.55 -23.42
CA ASP A 623 -38.55 -6.34 -22.75
C ASP A 623 -37.53 -5.84 -21.73
N GLU A 624 -37.47 -4.53 -21.57
CA GLU A 624 -36.54 -3.85 -20.67
C GLU A 624 -36.84 -4.18 -19.19
N LYS A 625 -38.10 -4.44 -18.83
CA LYS A 625 -38.51 -4.74 -17.45
C LYS A 625 -37.83 -6.01 -16.92
N ASN A 626 -37.57 -6.98 -17.78
CA ASN A 626 -36.88 -8.23 -17.42
C ASN A 626 -35.36 -8.20 -17.70
N ALA A 627 -34.83 -7.09 -18.22
CA ALA A 627 -33.40 -6.95 -18.53
C ALA A 627 -32.54 -6.88 -17.25
N GLY A 628 -31.27 -7.26 -17.40
CA GLY A 628 -30.25 -7.00 -16.39
C GLY A 628 -29.91 -5.51 -16.40
N VAL A 629 -29.79 -4.90 -15.21
CA VAL A 629 -29.37 -3.50 -15.07
C VAL A 629 -27.91 -3.49 -14.66
N PHE A 630 -27.08 -2.80 -15.42
CA PHE A 630 -25.63 -2.80 -15.28
C PHE A 630 -25.10 -1.40 -14.95
N THR A 631 -24.13 -1.33 -14.05
CA THR A 631 -23.18 -0.21 -13.98
C THR A 631 -21.88 -0.61 -14.67
N LEU A 632 -21.14 0.38 -15.16
CA LEU A 632 -19.84 0.16 -15.80
C LEU A 632 -18.72 0.54 -14.85
N ILE A 633 -17.80 -0.39 -14.61
CA ILE A 633 -16.53 -0.10 -13.92
C ILE A 633 -15.42 -0.09 -14.95
N THR A 634 -14.99 1.11 -15.34
CA THR A 634 -14.07 1.34 -16.45
C THR A 634 -12.70 1.78 -15.94
N ARG A 635 -11.66 1.07 -16.38
CA ARG A 635 -10.26 1.41 -16.11
C ARG A 635 -9.75 2.45 -17.11
N PRO A 636 -8.71 3.24 -16.75
CA PRO A 636 -8.12 4.23 -17.66
C PRO A 636 -7.60 3.65 -18.98
N ASP A 637 -7.26 2.36 -19.02
CA ASP A 637 -6.84 1.66 -20.23
C ASP A 637 -8.01 1.20 -21.13
N GLY A 638 -9.25 1.47 -20.74
CA GLY A 638 -10.48 1.12 -21.47
C GLY A 638 -11.12 -0.21 -21.04
N ARG A 639 -10.47 -1.00 -20.19
CA ARG A 639 -11.05 -2.26 -19.70
C ARG A 639 -12.25 -1.96 -18.82
N THR A 640 -13.41 -2.47 -19.22
CA THR A 640 -14.69 -2.19 -18.59
C THR A 640 -15.33 -3.48 -18.11
N SER A 641 -15.76 -3.52 -16.85
CA SER A 641 -16.63 -4.57 -16.34
C SER A 641 -18.08 -4.09 -16.35
N LEU A 642 -18.99 -4.89 -16.92
CA LEU A 642 -20.43 -4.71 -16.81
C LEU A 642 -20.89 -5.40 -15.53
N VAL A 643 -21.32 -4.62 -14.53
CA VAL A 643 -21.63 -5.10 -13.18
C VAL A 643 -23.13 -5.01 -12.92
N GLY A 644 -23.78 -6.15 -12.75
CA GLY A 644 -25.21 -6.23 -12.47
C GLY A 644 -25.59 -5.62 -11.12
N VAL A 645 -26.41 -4.57 -11.15
CA VAL A 645 -26.93 -3.88 -9.96
C VAL A 645 -28.01 -4.73 -9.29
N ASN A 646 -28.82 -5.41 -10.09
CA ASN A 646 -29.93 -6.26 -9.65
C ASN A 646 -29.56 -7.76 -9.53
N PHE A 647 -28.26 -8.08 -9.45
CA PHE A 647 -27.78 -9.47 -9.37
C PHE A 647 -27.46 -9.84 -7.92
N THR A 648 -27.69 -11.11 -7.58
CA THR A 648 -27.24 -11.71 -6.32
C THR A 648 -25.99 -12.56 -6.56
N GLY A 649 -25.04 -12.56 -5.62
CA GLY A 649 -23.78 -13.29 -5.79
C GLY A 649 -22.77 -12.59 -6.70
N ARG A 650 -22.25 -13.31 -7.69
CA ARG A 650 -21.26 -12.80 -8.66
C ARG A 650 -21.93 -11.83 -9.63
N LYS A 651 -21.31 -10.66 -9.86
CA LYS A 651 -21.98 -9.53 -10.51
C LYS A 651 -21.46 -9.19 -11.91
N ALA A 652 -20.29 -9.67 -12.30
CA ALA A 652 -19.69 -9.27 -13.58
C ALA A 652 -20.18 -10.16 -14.74
N VAL A 653 -20.44 -9.55 -15.89
CA VAL A 653 -20.66 -10.27 -17.15
C VAL A 653 -19.34 -10.88 -17.63
N HIS A 654 -19.27 -12.20 -17.66
CA HIS A 654 -18.04 -12.94 -17.98
C HIS A 654 -18.24 -13.88 -19.16
N MET A 655 -17.23 -13.98 -20.04
CA MET A 655 -17.22 -14.97 -21.11
C MET A 655 -16.54 -16.27 -20.63
N ALA A 656 -17.33 -17.32 -20.45
CA ALA A 656 -16.84 -18.64 -20.04
C ALA A 656 -16.13 -19.37 -21.19
N ARG A 657 -15.39 -20.45 -20.87
CA ARG A 657 -14.62 -21.26 -21.83
C ARG A 657 -15.44 -21.72 -23.03
N GLU A 658 -16.71 -22.04 -22.81
CA GLU A 658 -17.71 -22.45 -23.79
C GLU A 658 -18.24 -21.28 -24.64
N LYS A 659 -17.62 -20.09 -24.51
CA LYS A 659 -17.94 -18.82 -25.16
C LYS A 659 -19.30 -18.23 -24.79
N LYS A 660 -19.96 -18.75 -23.75
CA LYS A 660 -21.24 -18.23 -23.26
C LYS A 660 -21.04 -17.22 -22.15
N LEU A 661 -22.05 -16.36 -21.94
CA LEU A 661 -22.03 -15.42 -20.82
C LEU A 661 -22.53 -16.07 -19.52
N VAL A 662 -21.82 -15.79 -18.43
CA VAL A 662 -22.12 -16.23 -17.07
C VAL A 662 -21.81 -15.12 -16.06
N PRO A 663 -22.40 -15.12 -14.85
CA PRO A 663 -21.94 -14.24 -13.78
C PRO A 663 -20.58 -14.71 -13.24
N TRP A 664 -19.62 -13.79 -13.08
CA TRP A 664 -18.32 -14.09 -12.48
C TRP A 664 -17.77 -12.96 -11.59
N ASN A 665 -16.58 -13.18 -11.04
CA ASN A 665 -15.79 -12.16 -10.34
C ASN A 665 -15.40 -11.02 -11.29
N ILE A 666 -15.38 -9.80 -10.75
CA ILE A 666 -15.15 -8.57 -11.50
C ILE A 666 -13.71 -8.39 -12.00
N ASP A 667 -12.78 -9.06 -11.35
CA ASP A 667 -11.33 -8.97 -11.55
C ASP A 667 -10.76 -10.06 -12.45
N SER A 668 -11.59 -10.99 -12.92
CA SER A 668 -11.18 -11.98 -13.91
C SER A 668 -10.97 -11.36 -15.30
N ASN A 669 -9.94 -11.81 -16.02
CA ASN A 669 -9.61 -11.28 -17.35
C ASN A 669 -10.79 -11.39 -18.34
N ALA A 670 -11.51 -12.51 -18.35
CA ALA A 670 -12.70 -12.70 -19.19
C ALA A 670 -13.96 -11.93 -18.74
N SER A 671 -13.88 -11.17 -17.64
CA SER A 671 -14.90 -10.22 -17.20
C SER A 671 -14.62 -8.78 -17.68
N TYR A 672 -13.47 -8.54 -18.33
CA TYR A 672 -13.16 -7.26 -18.95
C TYR A 672 -13.58 -7.23 -20.41
N TRP A 673 -14.25 -6.14 -20.76
CA TRP A 673 -14.72 -5.82 -22.09
C TRP A 673 -14.15 -4.48 -22.53
N MET A 674 -13.73 -4.41 -23.79
CA MET A 674 -13.41 -3.13 -24.44
C MET A 674 -14.61 -2.71 -25.28
N LEU A 675 -15.23 -1.60 -24.90
CA LEU A 675 -16.45 -1.09 -25.53
C LEU A 675 -16.05 -0.11 -26.64
N GLU A 676 -15.95 -0.61 -27.86
CA GLU A 676 -15.56 0.19 -29.02
C GLU A 676 -16.74 1.03 -29.50
N VAL A 677 -16.59 2.36 -29.52
CA VAL A 677 -17.60 3.23 -30.11
C VAL A 677 -17.58 3.06 -31.63
N THR A 678 -18.75 2.88 -32.25
CA THR A 678 -18.89 2.76 -33.70
C THR A 678 -19.71 3.91 -34.27
N ASP A 679 -19.64 4.14 -35.59
CA ASP A 679 -20.45 5.18 -36.23
C ASP A 679 -21.93 4.82 -36.35
N LYS A 680 -22.31 3.57 -36.09
CA LYS A 680 -23.70 3.11 -36.18
C LYS A 680 -24.54 3.66 -35.02
N LEU A 681 -25.78 4.04 -35.33
CA LEU A 681 -26.73 4.60 -34.37
C LEU A 681 -27.77 3.56 -33.92
N THR A 682 -28.26 3.72 -32.70
CA THR A 682 -29.34 2.88 -32.17
C THR A 682 -30.65 3.17 -32.91
N GLY A 683 -31.43 2.11 -33.15
CA GLY A 683 -32.77 2.17 -33.73
C GLY A 683 -33.84 2.55 -32.70
N VAL A 684 -33.57 2.33 -31.41
CA VAL A 684 -34.48 2.62 -30.27
C VAL A 684 -34.89 4.10 -30.14
N LYS A 685 -34.25 5.03 -30.88
CA LYS A 685 -34.69 6.44 -30.99
C LYS A 685 -34.83 7.00 -32.42
N LYS A 686 -34.89 6.17 -33.46
CA LYS A 686 -35.29 6.64 -34.81
C LYS A 686 -36.73 7.23 -34.88
N ALA A 687 -37.47 7.22 -33.77
CA ALA A 687 -38.84 7.75 -33.64
C ALA A 687 -38.94 9.17 -33.01
N GLU A 688 -37.84 9.77 -32.52
CA GLU A 688 -37.82 11.18 -32.12
C GLU A 688 -37.13 12.00 -33.22
N GLY A 689 -37.85 12.27 -34.30
CA GLY A 689 -37.33 13.05 -35.42
C GLY A 689 -37.13 14.53 -35.07
N ARG A 690 -35.87 14.98 -35.02
CA ARG A 690 -35.32 16.17 -35.71
C ARG A 690 -33.84 16.35 -35.36
#